data_AF-A0A1V9Y5Q4-F1
#
_entry.id   AF-A0A1V9Y5Q4-F1
#
_cell.length_a   1.000
_cell.length_b   1.000
_cell.length_c   1.000
_cell.angle_alpha   90.00
_cell.angle_beta   90.00
_cell.angle_gamma   90.00
#
_symmetry.space_group_name_H-M   'P 1'
#
loop_
_entity.id
_entity.type
_entity.pdbx_description
1 polymer ?
#
loop_
_entity_poly.entity_id
_entity_poly.type
_entity_poly.pdbx_seq_one_letter_code
_entity_poly.pdbx_strand_id
1 'polypeptide(L)'
;MVAGSSGNSRQSSTPITKKTLDAKAQASSCLVFSRIGSNLLAGALLLVSLCTLAVLLTQGLFDRQVIITSAQTPEYWTLYDQTCRLTTRGFVKNSCSEMEANTTTPAAWRKLGTLLGISWLPRQSWYVTTCLVGPHHKGWVYLIFLASETSFPSCVPENGPQLIDGMAMLTTTNANDAALSVYELTLYGDSTDQSTVTTHANSDGTTVTLFANTTQFLVATNGTVAASQWGGGTSMIISEPLGSRYVVETRDGTYFVDRTADPPATPGWSVGRVNGKIIVIATAAESIVANFMDIAIYQGVVSALCLVFLSGDVVMTWRGLAGVWRRQPVLTYDLLLGLEQRKLVLLLWALNALPSLLYVDIARVYYGTANGNLIWLLSLVMLGNLTAFVTLLGVTFIQYIPSPFAYVVPFSTPVFLFSTILGVLLDCNRSYAVVSSAFLSGAGNLALNINGTERTAGALLLPSMVVPTAISFAVAVVYALVKRYWACRQWLVPVEWASRNSFLKTRRLPNYISSLPLGPETSIRIGNKAFVKPSALAVMGYSSVVESADGRHSLFSRLSVSVVPSSTKHAVEACVTIIVSSYSLVPVLWGWLRPRPVGAIVGNAFVHSKIAAPAVGKGIFVYSRGSDNGTKTLDARAQAPTRQVAARIGSNLLATGLIFLSIATLFLMLNGGLFTRHDVVDLPQTASALWGAYGQSCRLRDDGFVHGSCSTMEYTTTTPDAWNEIGRLLGTVMSIPTSTNPWFVSTCTTGPPGISWVFVTFLVSATEFPPCIPVNGGFMVDGIATLGTTNDDAFATGVYQLVMLPDTAMSLSASKLNTDGTSDVLFTNISAFLIAGNGSSYVDPKRINTHMQSAPISSGSTISTYSVSGFSDVSDNIDEIDSPGWVVGRTTGRAVVVNYETILEVGSYNVISAVQGMLGLLSLALLGGDAIMTLKGLEGALLRKPVLTYDLMSGLERRKLLLLLLTMNSVPALLYLDVAVAFYGTASAPRIWFLSSVMIGNLASYATLLAVALLQYLPAHYSSVIPFSAGTFVYLNTLSIALLMNDQYDNVGHAYYCGGWTLPLSINGSSRPAGACATSLLRSSVAHLFPQIVYPTALSFIASIAFAMSQRYFYLGQVLRTCVQKHLENIVFVVDRIDRVD
;
A
#
# COMPACT_ATOMS: atom_id res chain seq x y z
N MET A 1 -13.62 87.14 -12.61
CA MET A 1 -12.72 86.81 -11.47
C MET A 1 -12.25 85.37 -11.70
N VAL A 2 -11.14 85.17 -12.42
CA VAL A 2 -9.73 85.05 -11.92
C VAL A 2 -9.56 83.74 -11.13
N ALA A 3 -8.69 82.78 -11.44
CA ALA A 3 -7.63 82.62 -12.44
C ALA A 3 -7.36 81.11 -12.68
N GLY A 4 -6.79 80.79 -13.85
CA GLY A 4 -6.24 79.46 -14.14
C GLY A 4 -4.85 79.25 -13.53
N SER A 5 -4.46 77.98 -13.40
CA SER A 5 -3.07 77.56 -13.22
C SER A 5 -2.86 76.21 -13.89
N SER A 6 -2.00 76.21 -14.91
CA SER A 6 -1.50 75.02 -15.59
C SER A 6 -0.41 74.37 -14.74
N GLY A 7 -0.61 73.11 -14.36
CA GLY A 7 0.38 72.29 -13.69
C GLY A 7 1.05 71.35 -14.68
N ASN A 8 2.13 71.82 -15.32
CA ASN A 8 3.07 70.99 -16.08
C ASN A 8 3.73 69.96 -15.15
N SER A 9 3.36 68.68 -15.25
CA SER A 9 4.14 67.59 -14.66
C SER A 9 5.37 67.32 -15.53
N ARG A 10 6.50 67.95 -15.19
CA ARG A 10 7.84 67.57 -15.67
C ARG A 10 8.08 66.09 -15.34
N GLN A 11 8.07 65.23 -16.36
CA GLN A 11 8.76 63.94 -16.28
C GLN A 11 10.27 64.22 -16.25
N SER A 12 10.84 64.20 -15.04
CA SER A 12 12.28 64.09 -14.84
C SER A 12 12.74 62.72 -15.34
N SER A 13 13.21 62.66 -16.59
CA SER A 13 13.98 61.53 -17.12
C SER A 13 15.38 61.54 -16.50
N THR A 14 15.52 61.00 -15.29
CA THR A 14 16.84 60.62 -14.78
C THR A 14 17.40 59.47 -15.63
N PRO A 15 18.65 59.55 -16.09
CA PRO A 15 19.26 58.49 -16.90
C PRO A 15 19.36 57.21 -16.06
N ILE A 16 18.74 56.14 -16.54
CA ILE A 16 18.81 54.81 -15.93
C ILE A 16 20.24 54.31 -16.11
N THR A 17 21.06 54.37 -15.07
CA THR A 17 22.43 53.85 -15.06
C THR A 17 22.41 52.32 -15.13
N LYS A 18 23.35 51.72 -15.86
CA LYS A 18 23.48 50.26 -16.09
C LYS A 18 23.33 49.43 -14.79
N LYS A 19 23.89 49.91 -13.67
CA LYS A 19 23.75 49.32 -12.32
C LYS A 19 22.29 49.21 -11.83
N THR A 20 21.43 50.18 -12.12
CA THR A 20 20.00 50.13 -11.74
C THR A 20 19.19 49.20 -12.64
N LEU A 21 19.63 48.97 -13.86
CA LEU A 21 19.05 48.01 -14.81
C LEU A 21 19.40 46.57 -14.42
N ASP A 22 20.66 46.33 -14.02
CA ASP A 22 21.13 45.03 -13.52
C ASP A 22 20.46 44.67 -12.18
N ALA A 23 20.31 45.63 -11.25
CA ALA A 23 19.59 45.42 -9.99
C ALA A 23 18.09 45.13 -10.20
N LYS A 24 17.42 45.79 -11.16
CA LYS A 24 16.03 45.49 -11.53
C LYS A 24 15.89 44.12 -12.21
N ALA A 25 16.84 43.76 -13.08
CA ALA A 25 16.85 42.46 -13.75
C ALA A 25 17.06 41.32 -12.74
N GLN A 26 18.00 41.47 -11.81
CA GLN A 26 18.33 40.49 -10.77
C GLN A 26 17.20 40.35 -9.73
N ALA A 27 16.58 41.46 -9.31
CA ALA A 27 15.37 41.44 -8.48
C ALA A 27 14.17 40.77 -9.19
N SER A 28 14.06 40.91 -10.52
CA SER A 28 13.02 40.23 -11.30
C SER A 28 13.24 38.72 -11.39
N SER A 29 14.50 38.27 -11.52
CA SER A 29 14.84 36.85 -11.57
C SER A 29 14.53 36.13 -10.25
N CYS A 30 14.89 36.73 -9.11
CA CYS A 30 14.57 36.15 -7.79
C CYS A 30 13.06 35.98 -7.57
N LEU A 31 12.26 36.97 -7.97
CA LEU A 31 10.79 36.89 -7.94
C LEU A 31 10.22 35.80 -8.85
N VAL A 32 10.80 35.61 -10.04
CA VAL A 32 10.42 34.55 -10.99
C VAL A 32 10.71 33.17 -10.40
N PHE A 33 11.90 32.96 -9.85
CA PHE A 33 12.27 31.69 -9.19
C PHE A 33 11.43 31.41 -7.95
N SER A 34 11.17 32.43 -7.11
CA SER A 34 10.34 32.29 -5.92
C SER A 34 8.92 31.83 -6.26
N ARG A 35 8.30 32.36 -7.33
CA ARG A 35 6.96 31.94 -7.77
C ARG A 35 6.94 30.52 -8.32
N ILE A 36 7.94 30.15 -9.11
CA ILE A 36 8.07 28.79 -9.64
C ILE A 36 8.29 27.80 -8.48
N GLY A 37 9.15 28.15 -7.52
CA GLY A 37 9.38 27.38 -6.30
C GLY A 37 8.10 27.19 -5.49
N SER A 38 7.30 28.25 -5.29
CA SER A 38 5.98 28.18 -4.63
C SER A 38 5.05 27.17 -5.32
N ASN A 39 4.98 27.21 -6.65
CA ASN A 39 4.12 26.29 -7.42
C ASN A 39 4.60 24.83 -7.35
N LEU A 40 5.91 24.61 -7.40
CA LEU A 40 6.49 23.27 -7.24
C LEU A 40 6.24 22.72 -5.84
N LEU A 41 6.39 23.57 -4.82
CA LEU A 41 6.12 23.21 -3.43
C LEU A 41 4.62 22.91 -3.20
N ALA A 42 3.73 23.66 -3.84
CA ALA A 42 2.30 23.37 -3.85
C ALA A 42 1.97 22.01 -4.48
N GLY A 43 2.66 21.65 -5.57
CA GLY A 43 2.59 20.31 -6.15
C GLY A 43 3.18 19.24 -5.22
N ALA A 44 4.26 19.55 -4.53
CA ALA A 44 4.88 18.66 -3.56
C ALA A 44 3.97 18.39 -2.35
N LEU A 45 3.18 19.35 -1.87
CA LEU A 45 2.22 19.13 -0.77
C LEU A 45 1.18 18.05 -1.10
N LEU A 46 0.74 17.95 -2.37
CA LEU A 46 -0.14 16.87 -2.82
C LEU A 46 0.61 15.52 -2.81
N LEU A 47 1.84 15.50 -3.31
CA LEU A 47 2.67 14.29 -3.31
C LEU A 47 3.00 13.83 -1.89
N VAL A 48 3.21 14.75 -0.95
CA VAL A 48 3.44 14.44 0.47
C VAL A 48 2.26 13.65 1.05
N SER A 49 1.01 13.94 0.66
CA SER A 49 -0.15 13.16 1.09
C SER A 49 -0.09 11.70 0.63
N LEU A 50 0.25 11.47 -0.65
CA LEU A 50 0.43 10.13 -1.21
C LEU A 50 1.62 9.39 -0.60
N CYS A 51 2.76 10.07 -0.44
CA CYS A 51 3.94 9.52 0.20
C CYS A 51 3.67 9.18 1.67
N THR A 52 2.92 10.03 2.39
CA THR A 52 2.52 9.79 3.77
C THR A 52 1.63 8.55 3.85
N LEU A 53 0.59 8.45 3.03
CA LEU A 53 -0.25 7.25 2.96
C LEU A 53 0.60 5.99 2.69
N ALA A 54 1.51 6.05 1.73
CA ALA A 54 2.40 4.93 1.43
C ALA A 54 3.25 4.55 2.65
N VAL A 55 3.92 5.51 3.30
CA VAL A 55 4.74 5.24 4.50
C VAL A 55 3.89 4.69 5.65
N LEU A 56 2.69 5.23 5.88
CA LEU A 56 1.80 4.75 6.92
C LEU A 56 1.32 3.32 6.66
N LEU A 57 0.99 2.98 5.40
CA LEU A 57 0.71 1.61 4.98
C LEU A 57 1.94 0.70 5.17
N THR A 58 3.15 1.17 4.84
CA THR A 58 4.37 0.38 5.00
C THR A 58 4.72 0.09 6.46
N GLN A 59 4.37 1.02 7.35
CA GLN A 59 4.58 0.88 8.78
C GLN A 59 3.42 0.11 9.46
N GLY A 60 2.51 -0.45 8.68
CA GLY A 60 1.38 -1.25 9.17
C GLY A 60 0.35 -0.45 9.95
N LEU A 61 0.24 0.88 9.80
CA LEU A 61 -0.58 1.73 10.68
C LEU A 61 -2.00 1.20 10.94
N PHE A 62 -2.64 0.61 9.93
CA PHE A 62 -4.03 0.16 9.99
C PHE A 62 -4.21 -1.24 10.61
N ASP A 63 -3.12 -1.98 10.77
CA ASP A 63 -3.05 -3.29 11.41
C ASP A 63 -1.66 -3.43 12.02
N ARG A 64 -1.47 -2.74 13.16
CA ARG A 64 -0.16 -2.55 13.80
C ARG A 64 -0.16 -3.27 15.14
N GLN A 65 0.87 -4.09 15.36
CA GLN A 65 1.10 -4.77 16.63
C GLN A 65 2.53 -4.53 17.09
N VAL A 66 2.70 -3.93 18.27
CA VAL A 66 4.00 -3.59 18.84
C VAL A 66 4.03 -3.83 20.34
N ILE A 67 5.07 -4.51 20.81
CA ILE A 67 5.38 -4.65 22.24
C ILE A 67 6.07 -3.37 22.74
N ILE A 68 5.42 -2.69 23.69
CA ILE A 68 5.94 -1.50 24.37
C ILE A 68 6.47 -1.92 25.74
N THR A 69 7.75 -1.66 26.01
CA THR A 69 8.38 -2.00 27.30
C THR A 69 8.38 -0.80 28.24
N SER A 70 8.14 -1.03 29.53
CA SER A 70 8.20 0.02 30.56
C SER A 70 9.31 -0.28 31.57
N ALA A 71 10.51 0.27 31.34
CA ALA A 71 11.64 0.11 32.24
C ALA A 71 11.41 0.81 33.60
N GLN A 72 12.04 0.28 34.66
CA GLN A 72 11.95 0.78 36.04
C GLN A 72 12.63 2.15 36.21
N THR A 73 11.93 3.18 35.77
CA THR A 73 12.38 4.58 35.78
C THR A 73 11.53 5.39 36.73
N PRO A 74 12.09 6.40 37.42
CA PRO A 74 11.32 7.27 38.32
C PRO A 74 10.27 8.13 37.58
N GLU A 75 10.35 8.22 36.25
CA GLU A 75 9.35 8.91 35.43
C GLU A 75 8.01 8.19 35.41
N TYR A 76 8.01 6.85 35.35
CA TYR A 76 6.80 6.04 35.21
C TYR A 76 6.55 5.11 36.40
N TRP A 77 7.56 4.75 37.17
CA TRP A 77 7.44 3.84 38.32
C TRP A 77 7.43 4.63 39.62
N THR A 78 6.44 4.33 40.46
CA THR A 78 6.35 4.89 41.81
C THR A 78 6.03 3.82 42.83
N LEU A 79 6.50 4.07 44.05
CA LEU A 79 6.12 3.25 45.18
C LEU A 79 4.66 3.53 45.55
N TYR A 80 3.83 2.47 45.58
CA TYR A 80 2.50 2.56 46.16
C TYR A 80 2.57 2.28 47.66
N ASP A 81 3.05 1.09 48.03
CA ASP A 81 3.27 0.70 49.43
C ASP A 81 4.16 -0.56 49.56
N GLN A 82 4.65 -0.84 50.77
CA GLN A 82 5.55 -1.96 51.10
C GLN A 82 5.15 -2.64 52.42
N THR A 83 3.90 -3.11 52.51
CA THR A 83 3.43 -3.77 53.75
C THR A 83 3.00 -5.23 53.56
N CYS A 84 2.50 -5.58 52.37
CA CYS A 84 2.00 -6.92 52.09
C CYS A 84 3.05 -8.04 52.29
N ARG A 85 2.61 -9.10 52.99
CA ARG A 85 3.32 -10.37 53.10
C ARG A 85 2.52 -11.48 52.44
N LEU A 86 3.19 -12.35 51.69
CA LEU A 86 2.56 -13.42 50.92
C LEU A 86 2.97 -14.81 51.40
N THR A 87 2.00 -15.72 51.51
CA THR A 87 2.21 -17.15 51.81
C THR A 87 1.54 -18.01 50.74
N THR A 88 1.72 -19.34 50.78
CA THR A 88 1.04 -20.28 49.87
C THR A 88 -0.50 -20.21 49.93
N ARG A 89 -1.06 -19.68 51.02
CA ARG A 89 -2.52 -19.47 51.20
C ARG A 89 -3.00 -18.10 50.71
N GLY A 90 -2.08 -17.21 50.34
CA GLY A 90 -2.32 -15.84 49.90
C GLY A 90 -1.76 -14.79 50.86
N PHE A 91 -2.26 -13.55 50.77
CA PHE A 91 -1.82 -12.45 51.61
C PHE A 91 -2.05 -12.74 53.10
N VAL A 92 -1.06 -12.45 53.93
CA VAL A 92 -1.16 -12.58 55.39
C VAL A 92 -2.21 -11.60 55.91
N LYS A 93 -3.08 -12.06 56.80
CA LYS A 93 -4.12 -11.22 57.38
C LYS A 93 -3.50 -10.00 58.06
N ASN A 94 -4.01 -8.81 57.74
CA ASN A 94 -3.54 -7.52 58.25
C ASN A 94 -2.06 -7.18 57.94
N SER A 95 -1.41 -7.86 56.99
CA SER A 95 -0.08 -7.45 56.55
C SER A 95 -0.13 -6.30 55.55
N CYS A 96 -1.10 -6.34 54.63
CA CYS A 96 -1.29 -5.29 53.63
C CYS A 96 -1.95 -4.06 54.24
N SER A 97 -1.62 -2.87 53.75
CA SER A 97 -2.21 -1.62 54.19
C SER A 97 -3.65 -1.50 53.69
N GLU A 98 -4.44 -0.65 54.35
CA GLU A 98 -5.80 -0.35 53.89
C GLU A 98 -5.78 0.29 52.49
N MET A 99 -4.73 1.03 52.15
CA MET A 99 -4.55 1.63 50.83
C MET A 99 -4.35 0.57 49.75
N GLU A 100 -3.49 -0.42 50.00
CA GLU A 100 -3.30 -1.56 49.09
C GLU A 100 -4.60 -2.35 48.91
N ALA A 101 -5.25 -2.71 50.01
CA ALA A 101 -6.46 -3.54 49.99
C ALA A 101 -7.67 -2.85 49.35
N ASN A 102 -7.76 -1.52 49.41
CA ASN A 102 -8.86 -0.73 48.82
C ASN A 102 -8.69 -0.45 47.33
N THR A 103 -7.57 -0.87 46.71
CA THR A 103 -7.30 -0.67 45.28
C THR A 103 -8.30 -1.43 44.39
N THR A 104 -8.76 -2.59 44.88
CA THR A 104 -9.81 -3.41 44.26
C THR A 104 -10.92 -3.68 45.29
N THR A 105 -11.92 -4.50 44.93
CA THR A 105 -12.89 -4.95 45.93
C THR A 105 -12.25 -5.91 46.95
N PRO A 106 -12.74 -5.96 48.21
CA PRO A 106 -12.18 -6.85 49.22
C PRO A 106 -12.22 -8.35 48.85
N ALA A 107 -13.13 -8.76 47.97
CA ALA A 107 -13.23 -10.11 47.46
C ALA A 107 -12.19 -10.40 46.37
N ALA A 108 -12.01 -9.46 45.42
CA ALA A 108 -10.98 -9.55 44.40
C ALA A 108 -9.58 -9.51 45.02
N TRP A 109 -9.30 -8.59 45.95
CA TRP A 109 -8.00 -8.48 46.62
C TRP A 109 -7.57 -9.77 47.32
N ARG A 110 -8.49 -10.41 48.08
CA ARG A 110 -8.23 -11.71 48.70
C ARG A 110 -7.91 -12.77 47.65
N LYS A 111 -8.65 -12.79 46.54
CA LYS A 111 -8.44 -13.77 45.47
C LYS A 111 -7.11 -13.57 44.76
N LEU A 112 -6.73 -12.31 44.47
CA LEU A 112 -5.41 -11.96 43.92
C LEU A 112 -4.29 -12.51 44.80
N GLY A 113 -4.38 -12.30 46.11
CA GLY A 113 -3.42 -12.86 47.07
C GLY A 113 -3.33 -14.38 46.97
N THR A 114 -4.47 -15.09 46.96
CA THR A 114 -4.48 -16.56 46.82
C THR A 114 -3.88 -17.02 45.48
N LEU A 115 -4.16 -16.34 44.36
CA LEU A 115 -3.60 -16.67 43.06
C LEU A 115 -2.07 -16.47 43.03
N LEU A 116 -1.57 -15.34 43.54
CA LEU A 116 -0.13 -15.09 43.70
C LEU A 116 0.53 -16.20 44.53
N GLY A 117 -0.09 -16.59 45.65
CA GLY A 117 0.43 -17.63 46.54
C GLY A 117 0.47 -19.03 45.92
N ILE A 118 -0.52 -19.38 45.09
CA ILE A 118 -0.56 -20.66 44.38
C ILE A 118 0.42 -20.68 43.21
N SER A 119 0.54 -19.58 42.45
CA SER A 119 1.41 -19.50 41.28
C SER A 119 2.90 -19.44 41.64
N TRP A 120 3.26 -18.73 42.71
CA TRP A 120 4.67 -18.55 43.10
C TRP A 120 5.17 -19.57 44.13
N LEU A 121 4.28 -20.30 44.81
CA LEU A 121 4.60 -21.35 45.79
C LEU A 121 5.68 -20.94 46.83
N PRO A 122 5.48 -19.83 47.57
CA PRO A 122 6.49 -19.32 48.50
C PRO A 122 6.73 -20.29 49.67
N ARG A 123 7.98 -20.74 49.86
CA ARG A 123 8.36 -21.67 50.94
C ARG A 123 8.25 -21.06 52.34
N GLN A 124 8.48 -19.76 52.42
CA GLN A 124 8.31 -18.92 53.62
C GLN A 124 7.57 -17.65 53.25
N SER A 125 7.21 -16.81 54.24
CA SER A 125 6.52 -15.56 53.96
C SER A 125 7.39 -14.64 53.10
N TRP A 126 6.96 -14.33 51.88
CA TRP A 126 7.64 -13.38 50.99
C TRP A 126 7.19 -11.94 51.24
N TYR A 127 8.08 -11.00 50.99
CA TYR A 127 7.85 -9.56 51.04
C TYR A 127 7.37 -9.08 49.66
N VAL A 128 6.19 -8.46 49.61
CA VAL A 128 5.60 -7.96 48.37
C VAL A 128 5.57 -6.45 48.41
N THR A 129 6.25 -5.81 47.46
CA THR A 129 6.15 -4.38 47.21
C THR A 129 5.11 -4.15 46.13
N THR A 130 4.19 -3.21 46.37
CA THR A 130 3.23 -2.76 45.37
C THR A 130 3.73 -1.47 44.73
N CYS A 131 3.85 -1.48 43.41
CA CYS A 131 4.30 -0.35 42.60
C CYS A 131 3.19 0.13 41.66
N LEU A 132 3.15 1.43 41.40
CA LEU A 132 2.35 1.97 40.30
C LEU A 132 3.25 2.20 39.09
N VAL A 133 2.78 1.78 37.92
CA VAL A 133 3.39 2.12 36.64
C VAL A 133 2.42 2.95 35.83
N GLY A 134 2.84 4.16 35.48
CA GLY A 134 2.07 5.12 34.71
C GLY A 134 2.38 6.55 35.13
N PRO A 135 1.79 7.55 34.45
CA PRO A 135 2.02 8.95 34.79
C PRO A 135 1.51 9.31 36.20
N HIS A 136 2.34 10.05 36.94
CA HIS A 136 2.20 10.37 38.37
C HIS A 136 0.85 10.99 38.78
N HIS A 137 0.24 11.82 37.94
CA HIS A 137 -0.86 12.69 38.35
C HIS A 137 -2.17 12.53 37.56
N LYS A 138 -2.15 11.96 36.35
CA LYS A 138 -3.32 11.72 35.48
C LYS A 138 -3.02 10.62 34.46
N GLY A 139 -4.02 9.83 34.06
CA GLY A 139 -3.91 8.86 32.96
C GLY A 139 -4.09 7.40 33.40
N TRP A 140 -3.68 6.47 32.54
CA TRP A 140 -3.65 5.03 32.80
C TRP A 140 -2.69 4.67 33.93
N VAL A 141 -2.88 3.48 34.51
CA VAL A 141 -2.04 2.99 35.61
C VAL A 141 -2.09 1.47 35.68
N TYR A 142 -0.93 0.86 35.89
CA TYR A 142 -0.79 -0.57 36.19
C TYR A 142 -0.32 -0.75 37.62
N LEU A 143 -0.86 -1.77 38.29
CA LEU A 143 -0.42 -2.15 39.62
C LEU A 143 0.53 -3.33 39.50
N ILE A 144 1.78 -3.15 39.90
CA ILE A 144 2.83 -4.18 39.81
C ILE A 144 3.15 -4.70 41.20
N PHE A 145 3.18 -6.03 41.35
CA PHE A 145 3.62 -6.70 42.56
C PHE A 145 5.03 -7.25 42.34
N LEU A 146 5.99 -6.76 43.13
CA LEU A 146 7.35 -7.28 43.17
C LEU A 146 7.52 -8.13 44.43
N ALA A 147 7.82 -9.41 44.29
CA ALA A 147 7.97 -10.31 45.42
C ALA A 147 9.43 -10.71 45.63
N SER A 148 9.84 -10.77 46.90
CA SER A 148 11.08 -11.42 47.26
C SER A 148 11.06 -12.11 48.63
N GLU A 149 11.85 -13.17 48.75
CA GLU A 149 12.02 -13.94 49.98
C GLU A 149 12.78 -13.17 51.10
N THR A 150 13.66 -12.22 50.74
CA THR A 150 14.61 -11.63 51.71
C THR A 150 14.21 -10.26 52.25
N SER A 151 13.62 -9.40 51.41
CA SER A 151 13.29 -8.00 51.75
C SER A 151 12.30 -7.43 50.74
N PHE A 152 11.65 -6.31 51.06
CA PHE A 152 10.78 -5.59 50.12
C PHE A 152 11.57 -5.06 48.91
N PRO A 153 11.27 -5.51 47.67
CA PRO A 153 11.94 -4.99 46.48
C PRO A 153 11.66 -3.50 46.26
N SER A 154 12.56 -2.78 45.56
CA SER A 154 12.35 -1.38 45.19
C SER A 154 11.64 -1.30 43.84
N CYS A 155 10.68 -0.38 43.71
CA CYS A 155 10.05 -0.09 42.42
C CYS A 155 11.03 0.52 41.41
N VAL A 156 12.00 1.29 41.91
CA VAL A 156 13.04 1.96 41.12
C VAL A 156 14.40 1.66 41.79
N PRO A 157 15.06 0.56 41.43
CA PRO A 157 16.39 0.25 41.94
C PRO A 157 17.45 1.24 41.42
N GLU A 158 18.33 1.72 42.31
CA GLU A 158 19.34 2.74 41.98
C GLU A 158 20.76 2.18 41.81
N ASN A 159 21.02 0.96 42.31
CA ASN A 159 22.36 0.38 42.43
C ASN A 159 22.48 -0.96 41.67
N GLY A 160 22.18 -0.97 40.37
CA GLY A 160 22.31 -2.15 39.52
C GLY A 160 21.20 -3.20 39.75
N PRO A 161 21.50 -4.50 39.57
CA PRO A 161 20.48 -5.55 39.58
C PRO A 161 19.92 -5.81 40.98
N GLN A 162 18.59 -5.84 41.10
CA GLN A 162 17.86 -6.26 42.29
C GLN A 162 17.25 -7.64 42.06
N LEU A 163 17.54 -8.58 42.97
CA LEU A 163 17.01 -9.94 42.88
C LEU A 163 15.55 -10.01 43.33
N ILE A 164 14.70 -10.60 42.50
CA ILE A 164 13.28 -10.86 42.79
C ILE A 164 12.95 -12.34 42.57
N ASP A 165 11.91 -12.80 43.25
CA ASP A 165 11.43 -14.19 43.21
C ASP A 165 10.12 -14.31 42.40
N GLY A 166 9.45 -13.19 42.12
CA GLY A 166 8.28 -13.11 41.24
C GLY A 166 7.89 -11.68 40.91
N MET A 167 7.22 -11.51 39.76
CA MET A 167 6.66 -10.23 39.30
C MET A 167 5.25 -10.47 38.75
N ALA A 168 4.28 -9.66 39.18
CA ALA A 168 2.92 -9.72 38.64
C ALA A 168 2.42 -8.33 38.26
N MET A 169 1.60 -8.28 37.22
CA MET A 169 1.00 -7.07 36.66
C MET A 169 -0.52 -7.19 36.73
N LEU A 170 -1.17 -6.20 37.32
CA LEU A 170 -2.62 -6.13 37.45
C LEU A 170 -3.16 -4.93 36.67
N THR A 171 -4.15 -5.20 35.82
CA THR A 171 -4.84 -4.23 34.96
C THR A 171 -6.36 -4.43 35.03
N THR A 172 -7.11 -3.53 34.39
CA THR A 172 -8.57 -3.63 34.23
C THR A 172 -8.92 -3.92 32.78
N THR A 173 -9.91 -4.77 32.55
CA THR A 173 -10.33 -5.20 31.21
C THR A 173 -11.82 -5.01 30.97
N ASN A 174 -12.16 -4.73 29.70
CA ASN A 174 -13.51 -4.68 29.16
C ASN A 174 -13.64 -5.76 28.06
N ALA A 175 -13.54 -7.04 28.40
CA ALA A 175 -13.65 -8.11 27.40
C ALA A 175 -15.04 -8.13 26.72
N ASN A 176 -15.05 -8.33 25.39
CA ASN A 176 -16.17 -8.07 24.48
C ASN A 176 -17.45 -8.91 24.61
N ASP A 177 -17.58 -9.80 25.59
CA ASP A 177 -18.79 -10.62 25.79
C ASP A 177 -19.28 -10.70 27.24
N ALA A 178 -18.60 -10.05 28.18
CA ALA A 178 -19.00 -10.09 29.57
C ALA A 178 -19.73 -8.80 29.96
N ALA A 179 -20.98 -8.94 30.40
CA ALA A 179 -21.68 -7.94 31.21
C ALA A 179 -20.97 -7.62 32.56
N LEU A 180 -19.72 -8.05 32.74
CA LEU A 180 -18.94 -8.01 33.95
C LEU A 180 -17.56 -7.44 33.62
N SER A 181 -17.26 -6.28 34.18
CA SER A 181 -15.90 -5.76 34.23
C SER A 181 -15.04 -6.60 35.16
N VAL A 182 -13.83 -6.99 34.73
CA VAL A 182 -12.93 -7.86 35.48
C VAL A 182 -11.52 -7.26 35.58
N TYR A 183 -10.76 -7.71 36.57
CA TYR A 183 -9.32 -7.43 36.69
C TYR A 183 -8.53 -8.51 35.97
N GLU A 184 -7.50 -8.14 35.22
CA GLU A 184 -6.57 -9.09 34.61
C GLU A 184 -5.27 -9.11 35.44
N LEU A 185 -4.86 -10.30 35.87
CA LEU A 185 -3.62 -10.53 36.60
C LEU A 185 -2.68 -11.40 35.75
N THR A 186 -1.55 -10.84 35.36
CA THR A 186 -0.50 -11.53 34.60
C THR A 186 0.70 -11.76 35.49
N LEU A 187 1.14 -13.00 35.62
CA LEU A 187 2.20 -13.39 36.55
C LEU A 187 3.39 -14.03 35.84
N TYR A 188 4.54 -13.68 36.38
CA TYR A 188 5.82 -14.29 36.15
C TYR A 188 6.38 -14.82 37.48
N GLY A 189 6.69 -16.11 37.55
CA GLY A 189 7.37 -16.73 38.68
C GLY A 189 8.79 -17.08 38.29
N ASP A 190 9.76 -16.76 39.14
CA ASP A 190 11.14 -17.11 38.86
C ASP A 190 11.39 -18.59 39.19
N SER A 191 11.31 -19.44 38.16
CA SER A 191 11.58 -20.88 38.24
C SER A 191 12.40 -21.35 37.03
N THR A 192 13.04 -22.51 37.14
CA THR A 192 13.81 -23.11 36.04
C THR A 192 12.94 -23.43 34.82
N ASP A 193 11.68 -23.80 35.04
CA ASP A 193 10.72 -24.17 33.98
C ASP A 193 10.11 -22.94 33.27
N GLN A 194 10.18 -21.76 33.88
CA GLN A 194 9.72 -20.47 33.32
C GLN A 194 10.85 -19.66 32.67
N SER A 195 11.97 -20.32 32.33
CA SER A 195 13.11 -19.72 31.62
C SER A 195 12.95 -19.67 30.09
N THR A 196 11.89 -20.27 29.54
CA THR A 196 11.63 -20.33 28.10
C THR A 196 11.23 -18.96 27.56
N VAL A 197 11.94 -18.52 26.53
CA VAL A 197 11.68 -17.26 25.83
C VAL A 197 11.27 -17.53 24.39
N THR A 198 10.36 -16.73 23.88
CA THR A 198 9.90 -16.74 22.49
C THR A 198 10.18 -15.38 21.87
N THR A 199 10.68 -15.38 20.63
CA THR A 199 10.95 -14.13 19.91
C THR A 199 9.67 -13.69 19.19
N HIS A 200 9.13 -12.54 19.57
CA HIS A 200 8.04 -11.88 18.88
C HIS A 200 8.58 -10.86 17.88
N ALA A 201 8.07 -10.87 16.66
CA ALA A 201 8.37 -9.88 15.64
C ALA A 201 7.27 -8.81 15.62
N ASN A 202 7.62 -7.58 15.99
CA ASN A 202 6.73 -6.44 15.89
C ASN A 202 6.46 -6.11 14.41
N SER A 203 5.32 -5.48 14.13
CA SER A 203 4.93 -5.09 12.78
C SER A 203 5.82 -4.00 12.14
N ASP A 204 6.72 -3.38 12.92
CA ASP A 204 7.74 -2.45 12.43
C ASP A 204 9.09 -3.10 12.12
N GLY A 205 9.16 -4.44 12.18
CA GLY A 205 10.36 -5.24 11.89
C GLY A 205 11.33 -5.35 13.06
N THR A 206 11.06 -4.74 14.21
CA THR A 206 11.83 -4.96 15.43
C THR A 206 11.44 -6.29 16.09
N THR A 207 12.36 -6.92 16.82
CA THR A 207 12.10 -8.18 17.52
C THR A 207 12.25 -7.99 19.03
N VAL A 208 11.40 -8.65 19.80
CA VAL A 208 11.39 -8.61 21.26
C VAL A 208 11.26 -10.03 21.81
N THR A 209 12.04 -10.36 22.84
CA THR A 209 12.02 -11.68 23.49
C THR A 209 11.05 -11.71 24.66
N LEU A 210 9.94 -12.42 24.50
CA LEU A 210 8.87 -12.59 25.49
C LEU A 210 9.09 -13.85 26.33
N PHE A 211 8.69 -13.85 27.60
CA PHE A 211 8.61 -15.07 28.39
C PHE A 211 7.41 -15.92 27.94
N ALA A 212 7.64 -17.17 27.57
CA ALA A 212 6.62 -18.05 26.99
C ALA A 212 5.62 -18.60 28.02
N ASN A 213 6.08 -18.83 29.25
CA ASN A 213 5.31 -19.50 30.32
C ASN A 213 4.76 -18.52 31.36
N THR A 214 4.16 -17.40 30.92
CA THR A 214 3.46 -16.48 31.84
C THR A 214 2.04 -16.96 32.09
N THR A 215 1.51 -16.72 33.29
CA THR A 215 0.14 -17.14 33.66
C THR A 215 -0.79 -15.93 33.75
N GLN A 216 -1.98 -16.02 33.16
CA GLN A 216 -2.96 -14.95 33.15
C GLN A 216 -4.26 -15.40 33.82
N PHE A 217 -4.83 -14.54 34.66
CA PHE A 217 -6.10 -14.79 35.34
C PHE A 217 -7.05 -13.60 35.18
N LEU A 218 -8.32 -13.89 34.91
CA LEU A 218 -9.39 -12.89 34.92
C LEU A 218 -10.17 -13.01 36.22
N VAL A 219 -10.15 -11.96 37.03
CA VAL A 219 -10.73 -11.90 38.38
C VAL A 219 -11.89 -10.90 38.41
N ALA A 220 -13.11 -11.39 38.60
CA ALA A 220 -14.27 -10.53 38.74
C ALA A 220 -14.29 -9.78 40.08
N THR A 221 -15.10 -8.72 40.17
CA THR A 221 -15.27 -7.88 41.38
C THR A 221 -15.81 -8.65 42.60
N ASN A 222 -16.45 -9.80 42.41
CA ASN A 222 -16.88 -10.70 43.48
C ASN A 222 -15.82 -11.75 43.88
N GLY A 223 -14.64 -11.76 43.24
CA GLY A 223 -13.56 -12.72 43.47
C GLY A 223 -13.70 -14.05 42.72
N THR A 224 -14.64 -14.21 41.79
CA THR A 224 -14.68 -15.38 40.89
C THR A 224 -13.61 -15.27 39.82
N VAL A 225 -13.03 -16.42 39.43
CA VAL A 225 -11.96 -16.48 38.41
C VAL A 225 -12.47 -17.25 37.21
N ALA A 226 -12.35 -16.66 36.02
CA ALA A 226 -12.59 -17.35 34.76
C ALA A 226 -11.27 -17.92 34.22
N ALA A 227 -11.31 -19.10 33.61
CA ALA A 227 -10.16 -19.64 32.89
C ALA A 227 -9.89 -18.76 31.67
N SER A 228 -8.71 -18.15 31.60
CA SER A 228 -8.24 -17.44 30.42
C SER A 228 -7.61 -18.48 29.48
N GLN A 229 -8.13 -18.56 28.26
CA GLN A 229 -7.38 -19.15 27.15
C GLN A 229 -6.31 -18.12 26.74
N TRP A 230 -5.07 -18.57 26.60
CA TRP A 230 -3.95 -17.75 26.16
C TRP A 230 -4.27 -17.09 24.80
N GLY A 231 -4.10 -15.76 24.69
CA GLY A 231 -4.02 -15.09 23.38
C GLY A 231 -4.94 -13.90 23.07
N GLY A 232 -5.60 -13.25 24.05
CA GLY A 232 -6.47 -12.10 23.76
C GLY A 232 -6.08 -10.84 24.54
N GLY A 233 -5.77 -9.74 23.84
CA GLY A 233 -5.69 -8.41 24.45
C GLY A 233 -7.01 -8.09 25.17
N THR A 234 -6.94 -7.74 26.45
CA THR A 234 -8.11 -7.76 27.35
C THR A 234 -8.72 -6.37 27.48
N SER A 235 -7.95 -5.30 27.34
CA SER A 235 -8.48 -3.94 27.33
C SER A 235 -8.66 -3.50 25.88
N MET A 236 -9.91 -3.19 25.53
CA MET A 236 -10.27 -2.70 24.21
C MET A 236 -10.69 -1.24 24.31
N ILE A 237 -10.06 -0.40 23.49
CA ILE A 237 -10.43 1.00 23.32
C ILE A 237 -10.95 1.13 21.89
N ILE A 238 -12.18 1.59 21.77
CA ILE A 238 -12.84 1.83 20.48
C ILE A 238 -12.83 3.34 20.21
N SER A 239 -12.40 3.74 19.02
CA SER A 239 -12.55 5.11 18.54
C SER A 239 -13.12 5.17 17.12
N GLU A 240 -13.91 6.21 16.86
CA GLU A 240 -14.62 6.39 15.58
C GLU A 240 -14.34 7.77 14.96
N PRO A 241 -13.07 8.12 14.64
CA PRO A 241 -12.71 9.46 14.17
C PRO A 241 -13.36 9.82 12.82
N LEU A 242 -13.73 8.83 12.00
CA LEU A 242 -14.42 9.00 10.71
C LEU A 242 -15.83 8.36 10.70
N GLY A 243 -16.37 8.01 11.88
CA GLY A 243 -17.65 7.33 12.06
C GLY A 243 -17.55 5.80 12.12
N SER A 244 -18.68 5.16 12.41
CA SER A 244 -18.80 3.73 12.76
C SER A 244 -18.44 2.71 11.66
N ARG A 245 -18.14 3.14 10.43
CA ARG A 245 -17.63 2.25 9.36
C ARG A 245 -16.13 2.03 9.47
N TYR A 246 -15.41 3.00 10.04
CA TYR A 246 -13.96 3.05 10.14
C TYR A 246 -13.54 3.06 11.62
N VAL A 247 -14.08 2.09 12.35
CA VAL A 247 -13.79 1.87 13.76
C VAL A 247 -12.32 1.51 13.90
N VAL A 248 -11.64 2.19 14.81
CA VAL A 248 -10.30 1.83 15.27
C VAL A 248 -10.48 1.05 16.57
N GLU A 249 -10.07 -0.21 16.55
CA GLU A 249 -10.01 -1.07 17.73
C GLU A 249 -8.57 -1.12 18.20
N THR A 250 -8.28 -0.52 19.36
CA THR A 250 -6.99 -0.70 20.02
C THR A 250 -7.14 -1.74 21.12
N ARG A 251 -6.35 -2.81 21.05
CA ARG A 251 -6.28 -3.84 22.09
C ARG A 251 -4.95 -3.71 22.81
N ASP A 252 -4.99 -3.84 24.13
CA ASP A 252 -3.78 -3.92 24.95
C ASP A 252 -3.72 -5.27 25.67
N GLY A 253 -2.60 -5.97 25.52
CA GLY A 253 -2.32 -7.24 26.19
C GLY A 253 -1.07 -7.11 27.08
N THR A 254 -1.05 -7.80 28.21
CA THR A 254 0.04 -7.68 29.19
C THR A 254 1.06 -8.82 29.09
N TYR A 255 2.36 -8.48 29.10
CA TYR A 255 3.47 -9.40 28.88
C TYR A 255 4.69 -9.09 29.77
N PHE A 256 5.60 -10.06 29.86
CA PHE A 256 6.93 -9.87 30.42
C PHE A 256 8.00 -10.14 29.35
N VAL A 257 9.02 -9.29 29.32
CA VAL A 257 10.12 -9.32 28.32
C VAL A 257 11.44 -9.67 29.01
N ASP A 258 12.21 -10.57 28.38
CA ASP A 258 13.60 -10.83 28.73
C ASP A 258 14.51 -9.79 28.07
N ARG A 259 15.19 -8.96 28.86
CA ARG A 259 16.16 -7.96 28.38
C ARG A 259 17.60 -8.30 28.75
N THR A 260 17.90 -9.58 29.03
CA THR A 260 19.25 -10.00 29.48
C THR A 260 20.34 -9.71 28.45
N ALA A 261 20.03 -9.83 27.15
CA ALA A 261 20.97 -9.55 26.06
C ALA A 261 21.22 -8.05 25.84
N ASP A 262 20.28 -7.19 26.23
CA ASP A 262 20.34 -5.73 26.08
C ASP A 262 19.73 -5.05 27.33
N PRO A 263 20.48 -5.01 28.45
CA PRO A 263 20.00 -4.46 29.71
C PRO A 263 19.49 -3.02 29.55
N PRO A 264 18.41 -2.63 30.23
CA PRO A 264 17.91 -1.26 30.17
C PRO A 264 18.98 -0.27 30.68
N ALA A 265 19.07 0.90 30.03
CA ALA A 265 19.99 1.98 30.41
C ALA A 265 19.54 2.75 31.67
N THR A 266 19.02 2.02 32.67
CA THR A 266 18.54 2.56 33.94
C THR A 266 19.56 2.31 35.06
N PRO A 267 19.54 3.11 36.15
CA PRO A 267 20.47 2.94 37.28
C PRO A 267 20.41 1.56 37.94
N GLY A 268 19.26 0.88 37.86
CA GLY A 268 19.06 -0.50 38.27
C GLY A 268 17.89 -1.16 37.56
N TRP A 269 17.72 -2.47 37.76
CA TRP A 269 16.64 -3.28 37.19
C TRP A 269 16.39 -4.56 38.00
N SER A 270 15.23 -5.17 37.81
CA SER A 270 14.86 -6.44 38.47
C SER A 270 15.40 -7.65 37.70
N VAL A 271 15.95 -8.62 38.43
CA VAL A 271 16.53 -9.86 37.91
C VAL A 271 15.97 -11.05 38.67
N GLY A 272 15.59 -12.11 37.95
CA GLY A 272 15.21 -13.38 38.57
C GLY A 272 16.35 -13.96 39.39
N ARG A 273 16.11 -14.28 40.67
CA ARG A 273 17.08 -14.89 41.58
C ARG A 273 17.63 -16.24 41.09
N VAL A 274 16.78 -17.07 40.49
CA VAL A 274 17.05 -18.44 40.08
C VAL A 274 17.57 -18.48 38.64
N ASN A 275 16.84 -17.88 37.69
CA ASN A 275 17.21 -17.96 36.28
C ASN A 275 18.19 -16.85 35.81
N GLY A 276 18.42 -15.82 36.63
CA GLY A 276 19.34 -14.72 36.31
C GLY A 276 18.87 -13.80 35.16
N LYS A 277 17.60 -13.88 34.75
CA LYS A 277 17.06 -13.11 33.62
C LYS A 277 16.60 -11.72 34.05
N ILE A 278 16.85 -10.72 33.20
CA ILE A 278 16.37 -9.34 33.40
C ILE A 278 14.90 -9.28 32.96
N ILE A 279 14.01 -8.95 33.90
CA ILE A 279 12.56 -8.96 33.68
C ILE A 279 12.06 -7.53 33.56
N VAL A 280 11.39 -7.22 32.45
CA VAL A 280 10.76 -5.92 32.20
C VAL A 280 9.30 -6.14 31.83
N ILE A 281 8.40 -5.33 32.39
CA ILE A 281 6.98 -5.37 32.02
C ILE A 281 6.80 -4.81 30.61
N ALA A 282 5.84 -5.36 29.90
CA ALA A 282 5.50 -4.90 28.57
C ALA A 282 4.00 -5.02 28.28
N THR A 283 3.56 -4.21 27.34
CA THR A 283 2.19 -4.14 26.85
C THR A 283 2.20 -4.30 25.34
N ALA A 284 1.39 -5.20 24.79
CA ALA A 284 1.21 -5.34 23.35
C ALA A 284 0.11 -4.41 22.90
N ALA A 285 0.49 -3.29 22.30
CA ALA A 285 -0.45 -2.40 21.66
C ALA A 285 -0.74 -2.93 20.25
N GLU A 286 -1.97 -3.38 20.06
CA GLU A 286 -2.52 -3.79 18.77
C GLU A 286 -3.55 -2.75 18.34
N SER A 287 -3.50 -2.26 17.11
CA SER A 287 -4.54 -1.38 16.54
C SER A 287 -4.99 -1.90 15.20
N ILE A 288 -6.29 -2.20 15.10
CA ILE A 288 -6.95 -2.70 13.90
C ILE A 288 -7.96 -1.66 13.43
N VAL A 289 -7.94 -1.35 12.14
CA VAL A 289 -8.88 -0.41 11.52
C VAL A 289 -9.85 -1.14 10.61
N ALA A 290 -11.14 -1.07 10.93
CA ALA A 290 -12.18 -1.65 10.09
C ALA A 290 -12.21 -0.97 8.71
N ASN A 291 -12.30 -1.78 7.64
CA ASN A 291 -12.42 -1.33 6.25
C ASN A 291 -11.34 -0.32 5.80
N PHE A 292 -10.11 -0.43 6.32
CA PHE A 292 -9.04 0.55 6.03
C PHE A 292 -8.72 0.68 4.53
N MET A 293 -8.93 -0.38 3.74
CA MET A 293 -8.72 -0.37 2.29
C MET A 293 -9.61 0.66 1.57
N ASP A 294 -10.83 0.89 2.05
CA ASP A 294 -11.72 1.93 1.49
C ASP A 294 -11.09 3.31 1.61
N ILE A 295 -10.39 3.59 2.73
CA ILE A 295 -9.72 4.87 3.00
C ILE A 295 -8.54 5.06 2.04
N ALA A 296 -7.74 4.01 1.84
CA ALA A 296 -6.62 4.03 0.90
C ALA A 296 -7.09 4.28 -0.55
N ILE A 297 -8.16 3.59 -0.97
CA ILE A 297 -8.78 3.77 -2.30
C ILE A 297 -9.33 5.20 -2.42
N TYR A 298 -10.07 5.67 -1.42
CA TYR A 298 -10.62 7.02 -1.38
C TYR A 298 -9.54 8.08 -1.55
N GLN A 299 -8.48 8.03 -0.75
CA GLN A 299 -7.39 9.01 -0.81
C GLN A 299 -6.63 8.92 -2.15
N GLY A 300 -6.48 7.72 -2.72
CA GLY A 300 -5.94 7.51 -4.06
C GLY A 300 -6.78 8.17 -5.16
N VAL A 301 -8.10 7.94 -5.16
CA VAL A 301 -9.04 8.53 -6.13
C VAL A 301 -9.09 10.06 -6.00
N VAL A 302 -9.21 10.58 -4.78
CA VAL A 302 -9.25 12.03 -4.54
C VAL A 302 -7.92 12.67 -4.95
N SER A 303 -6.78 12.04 -4.68
CA SER A 303 -5.47 12.50 -5.13
C SER A 303 -5.36 12.52 -6.67
N ALA A 304 -5.86 11.49 -7.36
CA ALA A 304 -5.90 11.44 -8.82
C ALA A 304 -6.77 12.57 -9.39
N LEU A 305 -7.95 12.81 -8.81
CA LEU A 305 -8.82 13.94 -9.18
C LEU A 305 -8.11 15.28 -8.96
N CYS A 306 -7.39 15.45 -7.84
CA CYS A 306 -6.59 16.65 -7.59
C CYS A 306 -5.55 16.88 -8.69
N LEU A 307 -4.83 15.84 -9.11
CA LEU A 307 -3.85 15.93 -10.20
C LEU A 307 -4.51 16.30 -11.53
N VAL A 308 -5.68 15.74 -11.84
CA VAL A 308 -6.44 16.08 -13.04
C VAL A 308 -6.84 17.56 -13.03
N PHE A 309 -7.37 18.07 -11.93
CA PHE A 309 -7.77 19.49 -11.84
C PHE A 309 -6.58 20.46 -11.75
N LEU A 310 -5.42 20.01 -11.28
CA LEU A 310 -4.16 20.77 -11.29
C LEU A 310 -3.41 20.69 -12.63
N SER A 311 -3.77 19.77 -13.52
CA SER A 311 -3.04 19.53 -14.77
C SER A 311 -2.86 20.79 -15.62
N GLY A 312 -3.88 21.66 -15.69
CA GLY A 312 -3.80 22.96 -16.37
C GLY A 312 -2.77 23.88 -15.74
N ASP A 313 -2.71 23.93 -14.41
CA ASP A 313 -1.75 24.72 -13.67
C ASP A 313 -0.31 24.18 -13.84
N VAL A 314 -0.14 22.85 -13.88
CA VAL A 314 1.12 22.17 -14.18
C VAL A 314 1.61 22.52 -15.59
N VAL A 315 0.73 22.47 -16.60
CA VAL A 315 1.08 22.85 -17.98
C VAL A 315 1.51 24.31 -18.05
N MET A 316 0.79 25.23 -17.39
CA MET A 316 1.16 26.64 -17.36
C MET A 316 2.51 26.86 -16.66
N THR A 317 2.76 26.20 -15.52
CA THR A 317 4.05 26.29 -14.79
C THR A 317 5.20 25.70 -15.60
N TRP A 318 5.01 24.55 -16.25
CA TRP A 318 6.01 23.92 -17.12
C TRP A 318 6.36 24.79 -18.32
N ARG A 319 5.35 25.35 -18.99
CA ARG A 319 5.55 26.30 -20.10
C ARG A 319 6.25 27.58 -19.60
N GLY A 320 6.04 27.96 -18.35
CA GLY A 320 6.75 29.02 -17.67
C GLY A 320 8.25 28.70 -17.50
N LEU A 321 8.55 27.56 -16.88
CA LEU A 321 9.92 27.08 -16.66
C LEU A 321 10.71 26.96 -17.98
N ALA A 322 10.08 26.39 -19.02
CA ALA A 322 10.68 26.30 -20.35
C ALA A 322 10.99 27.69 -20.96
N GLY A 323 10.18 28.71 -20.64
CA GLY A 323 10.46 30.10 -21.02
C GLY A 323 11.66 30.68 -20.27
N VAL A 324 11.78 30.41 -18.96
CA VAL A 324 12.90 30.87 -18.12
C VAL A 324 14.22 30.31 -18.64
N TRP A 325 14.25 29.00 -18.91
CA TRP A 325 15.44 28.35 -19.47
C TRP A 325 15.83 28.88 -20.85
N ARG A 326 14.85 29.29 -21.66
CA ARG A 326 15.09 29.91 -22.97
C ARG A 326 15.33 31.43 -22.91
N ARG A 327 15.39 32.03 -21.72
CA ARG A 327 15.49 33.48 -21.50
C ARG A 327 14.42 34.29 -22.24
N GLN A 328 13.24 33.71 -22.44
CA GLN A 328 12.09 34.37 -23.06
C GLN A 328 11.25 35.08 -21.98
N PRO A 329 10.47 36.11 -22.31
CA PRO A 329 9.51 36.69 -21.36
C PRO A 329 8.54 35.60 -20.89
N VAL A 330 8.45 35.42 -19.57
CA VAL A 330 7.72 34.31 -18.94
C VAL A 330 6.51 34.79 -18.18
N LEU A 331 5.38 34.13 -18.41
CA LEU A 331 4.23 34.22 -17.54
C LEU A 331 4.48 33.40 -16.27
N THR A 332 4.86 34.05 -15.17
CA THR A 332 4.90 33.42 -13.84
C THR A 332 3.75 33.93 -12.96
N TYR A 333 3.07 33.00 -12.32
CA TYR A 333 2.01 33.25 -11.35
C TYR A 333 2.23 32.35 -10.14
N ASP A 334 1.55 32.66 -9.03
CA ASP A 334 1.60 31.88 -7.79
C ASP A 334 0.27 31.15 -7.64
N LEU A 335 0.32 29.82 -7.67
CA LEU A 335 -0.83 28.91 -7.61
C LEU A 335 -1.54 29.04 -6.26
N LEU A 336 -0.78 29.15 -5.17
CA LEU A 336 -1.30 29.21 -3.81
C LEU A 336 -2.14 30.47 -3.58
N LEU A 337 -1.74 31.62 -4.15
CA LEU A 337 -2.54 32.85 -4.15
C LEU A 337 -3.86 32.71 -4.91
N GLY A 338 -3.95 31.72 -5.79
CA GLY A 338 -5.12 31.45 -6.63
C GLY A 338 -6.09 30.41 -6.07
N LEU A 339 -5.81 29.83 -4.90
CA LEU A 339 -6.64 28.78 -4.30
C LEU A 339 -8.06 29.28 -3.97
N GLU A 340 -8.21 30.55 -3.61
CA GLU A 340 -9.53 31.17 -3.31
C GLU A 340 -10.51 31.06 -4.48
N GLN A 341 -10.00 31.10 -5.71
CA GLN A 341 -10.80 30.95 -6.94
C GLN A 341 -10.90 29.49 -7.40
N ARG A 342 -9.99 28.60 -6.95
CA ARG A 342 -9.93 27.17 -7.29
C ARG A 342 -10.64 26.31 -6.25
N LYS A 343 -11.89 26.63 -5.96
CA LYS A 343 -12.67 26.00 -4.87
C LYS A 343 -12.76 24.49 -4.94
N LEU A 344 -12.84 23.93 -6.15
CA LEU A 344 -12.92 22.48 -6.33
C LEU A 344 -11.60 21.81 -5.93
N VAL A 345 -10.46 22.37 -6.33
CA VAL A 345 -9.14 21.87 -5.91
C VAL A 345 -8.97 22.04 -4.40
N LEU A 346 -9.38 23.18 -3.85
CA LEU A 346 -9.32 23.43 -2.41
C LEU A 346 -10.15 22.41 -1.61
N LEU A 347 -11.38 22.13 -2.05
CA LEU A 347 -12.24 21.11 -1.46
C LEU A 347 -11.60 19.72 -1.57
N LEU A 348 -11.12 19.34 -2.75
CA LEU A 348 -10.49 18.04 -2.96
C LEU A 348 -9.21 17.89 -2.13
N TRP A 349 -8.42 18.95 -1.93
CA TRP A 349 -7.26 18.92 -1.04
C TRP A 349 -7.63 18.75 0.43
N ALA A 350 -8.69 19.42 0.90
CA ALA A 350 -9.21 19.21 2.25
C ALA A 350 -9.71 17.77 2.42
N LEU A 351 -10.48 17.25 1.45
CA LEU A 351 -10.95 15.86 1.44
C LEU A 351 -9.80 14.86 1.39
N ASN A 352 -8.74 15.13 0.62
CA ASN A 352 -7.56 14.28 0.56
C ASN A 352 -6.80 14.20 1.89
N ALA A 353 -6.88 15.26 2.71
CA ALA A 353 -6.26 15.31 4.02
C ALA A 353 -7.19 14.84 5.14
N LEU A 354 -8.47 14.56 4.87
CA LEU A 354 -9.46 14.13 5.87
C LEU A 354 -9.06 12.85 6.63
N PRO A 355 -8.46 11.82 5.99
CA PRO A 355 -8.00 10.63 6.70
C PRO A 355 -6.96 10.88 7.82
N SER A 356 -6.32 12.07 7.83
CA SER A 356 -5.37 12.44 8.88
C SER A 356 -5.94 12.44 10.29
N LEU A 357 -7.26 12.64 10.44
CA LEU A 357 -7.94 12.53 11.73
C LEU A 357 -7.78 11.12 12.31
N LEU A 358 -7.96 10.10 11.49
CA LEU A 358 -7.77 8.70 11.86
C LEU A 358 -6.28 8.37 12.07
N TYR A 359 -5.39 8.92 11.24
CA TYR A 359 -3.94 8.65 11.38
C TYR A 359 -3.39 9.14 12.72
N VAL A 360 -3.77 10.35 13.12
CA VAL A 360 -3.36 10.91 14.42
C VAL A 360 -3.98 10.13 15.58
N ASP A 361 -5.21 9.64 15.41
CA ASP A 361 -5.92 8.86 16.44
C ASP A 361 -5.24 7.52 16.74
N ILE A 362 -4.68 6.86 15.73
CA ILE A 362 -3.90 5.63 15.86
C ILE A 362 -2.47 5.94 16.31
N ALA A 363 -1.84 6.95 15.70
CA ALA A 363 -0.45 7.27 15.95
C ALA A 363 -0.16 7.60 17.42
N ARG A 364 -1.13 8.17 18.15
CA ARG A 364 -0.95 8.51 19.57
C ARG A 364 -0.71 7.29 20.48
N VAL A 365 -1.11 6.08 20.07
CA VAL A 365 -0.92 4.83 20.82
C VAL A 365 0.56 4.46 20.90
N TYR A 366 1.32 4.75 19.85
CA TYR A 366 2.68 4.26 19.68
C TYR A 366 3.76 5.18 20.26
N TYR A 367 3.40 6.00 21.24
CA TYR A 367 4.36 6.85 21.94
C TYR A 367 5.48 6.01 22.57
N GLY A 368 6.73 6.45 22.42
CA GLY A 368 7.90 5.75 22.97
C GLY A 368 8.38 4.54 22.14
N THR A 369 7.73 4.17 21.05
CA THR A 369 8.20 3.11 20.14
C THR A 369 9.21 3.64 19.10
N ALA A 370 10.03 2.75 18.53
CA ALA A 370 11.11 3.12 17.60
C ALA A 370 10.63 3.95 16.40
N ASN A 371 9.52 3.54 15.77
CA ASN A 371 8.94 4.23 14.61
C ASN A 371 7.72 5.11 14.96
N GLY A 372 7.24 5.10 16.20
CA GLY A 372 6.06 5.85 16.62
C GLY A 372 6.17 7.36 16.41
N ASN A 373 7.35 7.94 16.64
CA ASN A 373 7.60 9.37 16.40
C ASN A 373 7.48 9.74 14.91
N LEU A 374 7.96 8.88 14.01
CA LEU A 374 7.88 9.12 12.57
C LEU A 374 6.42 9.12 12.10
N ILE A 375 5.67 8.10 12.51
CA ILE A 375 4.25 7.93 12.21
C ILE A 375 3.46 9.14 12.73
N TRP A 376 3.72 9.56 13.96
CA TRP A 376 3.09 10.71 14.59
C TRP A 376 3.36 12.01 13.81
N LEU A 377 4.62 12.31 13.49
CA LEU A 377 4.98 13.53 12.77
C LEU A 377 4.35 13.59 11.36
N LEU A 378 4.37 12.48 10.63
CA LEU A 378 3.74 12.40 9.31
C LEU A 378 2.23 12.61 9.39
N SER A 379 1.58 12.02 10.39
CA SER A 379 0.15 12.20 10.67
C SER A 379 -0.17 13.66 11.00
N LEU A 380 0.69 14.33 11.79
CA LEU A 380 0.54 15.75 12.13
C LEU A 380 0.74 16.69 10.93
N VAL A 381 1.66 16.39 10.01
CA VAL A 381 1.80 17.18 8.76
C VAL A 381 0.50 17.13 7.96
N MET A 382 -0.10 15.95 7.85
CA MET A 382 -1.37 15.76 7.16
C MET A 382 -2.55 16.43 7.88
N LEU A 383 -2.56 16.38 9.22
CA LEU A 383 -3.54 17.10 10.03
C LEU A 383 -3.40 18.62 9.88
N GLY A 384 -2.18 19.13 9.81
CA GLY A 384 -1.87 20.53 9.52
C GLY A 384 -2.40 20.94 8.14
N ASN A 385 -2.22 20.10 7.11
CA ASN A 385 -2.78 20.31 5.79
C ASN A 385 -4.31 20.39 5.82
N LEU A 386 -4.98 19.43 6.49
CA LEU A 386 -6.43 19.43 6.65
C LEU A 386 -6.90 20.74 7.28
N THR A 387 -6.29 21.13 8.41
CA THR A 387 -6.66 22.33 9.15
C THR A 387 -6.48 23.59 8.31
N ALA A 388 -5.37 23.70 7.59
CA ALA A 388 -5.08 24.84 6.74
C ALA A 388 -6.09 24.97 5.58
N PHE A 389 -6.39 23.87 4.88
CA PHE A 389 -7.31 23.90 3.73
C PHE A 389 -8.78 24.06 4.14
N VAL A 390 -9.22 23.44 5.24
CA VAL A 390 -10.57 23.64 5.79
C VAL A 390 -10.77 25.09 6.23
N THR A 391 -9.78 25.67 6.90
CA THR A 391 -9.85 27.09 7.31
C THR A 391 -9.90 28.00 6.09
N LEU A 392 -9.08 27.75 5.06
CA LEU A 392 -9.10 28.54 3.83
C LEU A 392 -10.44 28.39 3.09
N LEU A 393 -11.04 27.20 3.08
CA LEU A 393 -12.39 26.98 2.56
C LEU A 393 -13.41 27.82 3.33
N GLY A 394 -13.33 27.86 4.66
CA GLY A 394 -14.12 28.75 5.52
C GLY A 394 -13.96 30.22 5.17
N VAL A 395 -12.72 30.69 4.95
CA VAL A 395 -12.44 32.06 4.51
C VAL A 395 -13.11 32.36 3.16
N THR A 396 -13.11 31.41 2.22
CA THR A 396 -13.83 31.62 0.95
C THR A 396 -15.34 31.76 1.14
N PHE A 397 -15.95 31.15 2.16
CA PHE A 397 -17.37 31.39 2.48
C PHE A 397 -17.60 32.79 3.06
N ILE A 398 -16.72 33.26 3.95
CA ILE A 398 -16.79 34.63 4.51
C ILE A 398 -16.71 35.67 3.38
N GLN A 399 -15.92 35.41 2.33
CA GLN A 399 -15.82 36.29 1.16
C GLN A 399 -17.14 36.46 0.39
N TYR A 400 -18.11 35.55 0.52
CA TYR A 400 -19.41 35.65 -0.15
C TYR A 400 -20.37 36.62 0.55
N ILE A 401 -20.15 36.90 1.83
CA ILE A 401 -20.97 37.81 2.61
C ILE A 401 -20.81 39.22 2.03
N PRO A 402 -21.91 39.95 1.70
CA PRO A 402 -21.83 41.31 1.20
C PRO A 402 -21.14 42.23 2.22
N SER A 403 -20.22 43.08 1.76
CA SER A 403 -19.55 44.10 2.56
C SER A 403 -19.99 45.49 2.11
N PRO A 404 -20.23 46.43 3.04
CA PRO A 404 -20.50 47.82 2.70
C PRO A 404 -19.21 48.61 2.36
N PHE A 405 -18.02 48.02 2.52
CA PHE A 405 -16.74 48.73 2.39
C PHE A 405 -16.13 48.60 0.99
N ALA A 406 -15.47 49.66 0.51
CA ALA A 406 -14.76 49.68 -0.77
C ALA A 406 -13.32 49.10 -0.71
N TYR A 407 -12.93 48.58 0.46
CA TYR A 407 -11.58 48.11 0.76
C TYR A 407 -11.62 46.67 1.27
N VAL A 408 -10.59 45.89 0.92
CA VAL A 408 -10.42 44.50 1.34
C VAL A 408 -9.12 44.35 2.11
N VAL A 409 -9.16 43.55 3.18
CA VAL A 409 -7.97 43.20 3.97
C VAL A 409 -7.16 42.15 3.21
N PRO A 410 -5.88 42.41 2.89
CA PRO A 410 -5.03 41.42 2.25
C PRO A 410 -4.54 40.39 3.26
N PHE A 411 -4.42 39.12 2.85
CA PHE A 411 -3.64 38.11 3.58
C PHE A 411 -2.79 37.29 2.62
N SER A 412 -1.76 36.61 3.14
CA SER A 412 -0.87 35.78 2.32
C SER A 412 -1.19 34.30 2.49
N THR A 413 -1.81 33.69 1.48
CA THR A 413 -2.12 32.25 1.46
C THR A 413 -0.90 31.36 1.65
N PRO A 414 0.25 31.57 0.96
CA PRO A 414 1.44 30.75 1.22
C PRO A 414 1.90 30.80 2.67
N VAL A 415 2.01 32.01 3.25
CA VAL A 415 2.41 32.18 4.65
C VAL A 415 1.43 31.48 5.57
N PHE A 416 0.12 31.65 5.35
CA PHE A 416 -0.91 31.00 6.14
C PHE A 416 -0.80 29.47 6.10
N LEU A 417 -0.72 28.87 4.91
CA LEU A 417 -0.64 27.41 4.76
C LEU A 417 0.60 26.85 5.47
N PHE A 418 1.80 27.39 5.19
CA PHE A 418 3.04 26.87 5.77
C PHE A 418 3.14 27.11 7.28
N SER A 419 2.74 28.30 7.76
CA SER A 419 2.73 28.58 9.19
C SER A 419 1.71 27.72 9.95
N THR A 420 0.55 27.44 9.35
CA THR A 420 -0.46 26.57 9.97
C THR A 420 0.04 25.13 10.07
N ILE A 421 0.61 24.57 8.99
CA ILE A 421 1.17 23.21 9.01
C ILE A 421 2.27 23.10 10.08
N LEU A 422 3.21 24.06 10.10
CA LEU A 422 4.30 24.06 11.07
C LEU A 422 3.78 24.29 12.50
N GLY A 423 2.82 25.19 12.68
CA GLY A 423 2.23 25.53 13.97
C GLY A 423 1.49 24.35 14.60
N VAL A 424 0.61 23.69 13.83
CA VAL A 424 -0.10 22.49 14.27
C VAL A 424 0.90 21.37 14.58
N LEU A 425 1.91 21.16 13.72
CA LEU A 425 2.95 20.16 13.96
C LEU A 425 3.69 20.42 15.28
N LEU A 426 4.17 21.64 15.51
CA LEU A 426 4.95 21.97 16.71
C LEU A 426 4.10 21.90 17.99
N ASP A 427 2.86 22.38 17.95
CA ASP A 427 1.99 22.43 19.14
C ASP A 427 1.46 21.04 19.52
N CYS A 428 0.98 20.27 18.54
CA CYS A 428 0.52 18.90 18.78
C CYS A 428 1.68 17.97 19.17
N ASN A 429 2.88 18.15 18.58
CA ASN A 429 4.02 17.30 18.93
C ASN A 429 4.50 17.51 20.37
N ARG A 430 4.45 18.73 20.89
CA ARG A 430 4.73 19.00 22.32
C ARG A 430 3.75 18.30 23.25
N SER A 431 2.54 18.01 22.76
CA SER A 431 1.47 17.37 23.52
C SER A 431 1.42 15.85 23.32
N TYR A 432 2.37 15.23 22.61
CA TYR A 432 2.31 13.82 22.24
C TYR A 432 2.14 12.90 23.46
N ALA A 433 3.01 13.03 24.47
CA ALA A 433 2.93 12.23 25.71
C ALA A 433 1.58 12.39 26.43
N VAL A 434 1.07 13.62 26.49
CA VAL A 434 -0.20 13.94 27.16
C VAL A 434 -1.38 13.32 26.42
N VAL A 435 -1.40 13.42 25.09
CA VAL A 435 -2.50 12.90 24.24
C VAL A 435 -2.48 11.38 24.20
N SER A 436 -1.30 10.77 24.18
CA SER A 436 -1.12 9.32 24.31
C SER A 436 -1.64 8.80 25.65
N SER A 437 -1.20 9.43 26.75
CA SER A 437 -1.64 9.08 28.11
C SER A 437 -3.16 9.24 28.28
N ALA A 438 -3.72 10.31 27.71
CA ALA A 438 -5.16 10.54 27.75
C ALA A 438 -5.96 9.54 26.93
N PHE A 439 -5.42 9.03 25.82
CA PHE A 439 -6.09 7.99 25.02
C PHE A 439 -6.18 6.67 25.78
N LEU A 440 -5.06 6.24 26.37
CA LEU A 440 -4.98 5.03 27.16
C LEU A 440 -5.79 5.10 28.47
N SER A 441 -6.27 6.29 28.86
CA SER A 441 -7.15 6.49 30.02
C SER A 441 -8.65 6.59 29.70
N GLY A 442 -9.07 6.05 28.54
CA GLY A 442 -10.47 6.05 28.11
C GLY A 442 -11.45 5.52 29.15
N ALA A 443 -12.74 5.82 28.99
CA ALA A 443 -13.78 5.45 29.96
C ALA A 443 -13.92 3.92 30.08
N GLY A 444 -13.34 3.35 31.15
CA GLY A 444 -13.54 1.95 31.52
C GLY A 444 -14.82 1.75 32.32
N ASN A 445 -15.45 0.57 32.20
CA ASN A 445 -16.62 0.20 33.00
C ASN A 445 -16.23 -0.13 34.48
N LEU A 446 -14.93 -0.30 34.75
CA LEU A 446 -14.35 -0.54 36.06
C LEU A 446 -13.02 0.22 36.18
N ALA A 447 -12.88 1.06 37.20
CA ALA A 447 -11.65 1.78 37.50
C ALA A 447 -10.89 1.14 38.67
N LEU A 448 -9.56 1.29 38.69
CA LEU A 448 -8.76 1.07 39.90
C LEU A 448 -8.91 2.27 40.83
N ASN A 449 -9.19 2.02 42.12
CA ASN A 449 -9.28 3.09 43.12
C ASN A 449 -7.89 3.39 43.67
N ILE A 450 -7.22 4.39 43.09
CA ILE A 450 -5.92 4.85 43.57
C ILE A 450 -6.12 6.13 44.38
N ASN A 451 -5.87 6.06 45.68
CA ASN A 451 -5.99 7.18 46.62
C ASN A 451 -7.35 7.90 46.58
N GLY A 452 -8.46 7.18 46.37
CA GLY A 452 -9.80 7.74 46.38
C GLY A 452 -10.21 8.47 45.08
N THR A 453 -9.43 8.34 44.02
CA THR A 453 -9.72 8.97 42.71
C THR A 453 -9.92 7.92 41.62
N GLU A 454 -11.08 7.94 40.98
CA GLU A 454 -11.33 7.21 39.73
C GLU A 454 -10.71 8.01 38.57
N ARG A 455 -9.87 7.35 37.78
CA ARG A 455 -9.17 8.01 36.66
C ARG A 455 -9.95 7.78 35.37
N THR A 456 -10.41 8.86 34.75
CA THR A 456 -10.89 8.89 33.36
C THR A 456 -10.23 10.04 32.62
N ALA A 457 -9.82 9.86 31.36
CA ALA A 457 -9.58 10.98 30.48
C ALA A 457 -9.86 10.65 29.01
N GLY A 458 -10.26 11.68 28.27
CA GLY A 458 -10.14 11.77 26.82
C GLY A 458 -9.56 13.15 26.51
N ALA A 459 -8.55 13.22 25.63
CA ALA A 459 -7.98 14.49 25.19
C ALA A 459 -8.59 14.91 23.85
N LEU A 460 -9.17 16.11 23.81
CA LEU A 460 -9.58 16.76 22.57
C LEU A 460 -8.37 17.53 22.02
N LEU A 461 -7.83 17.13 20.85
CA LEU A 461 -6.74 17.85 20.17
C LEU A 461 -7.18 19.20 19.56
N LEU A 462 -8.49 19.50 19.60
CA LEU A 462 -9.07 20.69 18.96
C LEU A 462 -8.42 22.02 19.38
N PRO A 463 -8.13 22.29 20.67
CA PRO A 463 -7.47 23.53 21.07
C PRO A 463 -6.07 23.67 20.46
N SER A 464 -5.31 22.57 20.42
CA SER A 464 -3.95 22.49 19.84
C SER A 464 -3.93 22.63 18.31
N MET A 465 -5.09 22.56 17.65
CA MET A 465 -5.21 22.86 16.22
C MET A 465 -5.68 24.30 15.98
N VAL A 466 -6.70 24.75 16.73
CA VAL A 466 -7.38 26.03 16.50
C VAL A 466 -6.47 27.21 16.84
N VAL A 467 -5.76 27.16 17.97
CA VAL A 467 -4.89 28.26 18.42
C VAL A 467 -3.73 28.54 17.43
N PRO A 468 -2.90 27.56 17.04
CA PRO A 468 -1.81 27.82 16.08
C PRO A 468 -2.34 28.24 14.70
N THR A 469 -3.51 27.76 14.30
CA THR A 469 -4.16 28.18 13.05
C THR A 469 -4.59 29.64 13.10
N ALA A 470 -5.21 30.08 14.20
CA ALA A 470 -5.63 31.47 14.39
C ALA A 470 -4.43 32.42 14.41
N ILE A 471 -3.35 32.05 15.11
CA ILE A 471 -2.09 32.81 15.14
C ILE A 471 -1.48 32.88 13.73
N SER A 472 -1.40 31.75 13.02
CA SER A 472 -0.90 31.66 11.65
C SER A 472 -1.68 32.55 10.68
N PHE A 473 -3.01 32.59 10.83
CA PHE A 473 -3.87 33.47 10.04
C PHE A 473 -3.60 34.95 10.34
N ALA A 474 -3.49 35.33 11.62
CA ALA A 474 -3.15 36.69 12.01
C ALA A 474 -1.78 37.13 11.47
N VAL A 475 -0.77 36.26 11.55
CA VAL A 475 0.57 36.50 10.98
C VAL A 475 0.50 36.67 9.46
N ALA A 476 -0.29 35.85 8.76
CA ALA A 476 -0.47 35.95 7.31
C ALA A 476 -1.13 37.27 6.89
N VAL A 477 -2.08 37.79 7.68
CA VAL A 477 -2.70 39.11 7.49
C VAL A 477 -1.68 40.21 7.73
N VAL A 478 -0.99 40.21 8.88
CA VAL A 478 0.01 41.23 9.24
C VAL A 478 1.14 41.27 8.20
N TYR A 479 1.65 40.11 7.79
CA TYR A 479 2.68 40.02 6.75
C TYR A 479 2.22 40.65 5.43
N ALA A 480 0.99 40.36 4.98
CA ALA A 480 0.45 40.90 3.75
C ALA A 480 0.21 42.42 3.84
N LEU A 481 -0.31 42.90 4.97
CA LEU A 481 -0.49 44.32 5.29
C LEU A 481 0.84 45.08 5.23
N VAL A 482 1.86 44.58 5.93
CA VAL A 482 3.21 45.14 5.93
C VAL A 482 3.76 45.13 4.50
N LYS A 483 3.80 43.97 3.84
CA LYS A 483 4.31 43.85 2.46
C LYS A 483 3.63 44.85 1.51
N ARG A 484 2.32 45.05 1.64
CA ARG A 484 1.56 46.03 0.84
C ARG A 484 1.94 47.47 1.20
N TYR A 485 2.07 47.80 2.48
CA TYR A 485 2.53 49.12 2.91
C TYR A 485 3.91 49.45 2.34
N TRP A 486 4.85 48.50 2.36
CA TRP A 486 6.18 48.69 1.79
C TRP A 486 6.15 48.85 0.26
N ALA A 487 5.31 48.10 -0.45
CA ALA A 487 5.24 48.13 -1.92
C ALA A 487 4.39 49.30 -2.49
N CYS A 488 3.29 49.65 -1.82
CA CYS A 488 2.24 50.54 -2.35
C CYS A 488 1.92 51.72 -1.43
N ARG A 489 2.53 51.81 -0.24
CA ARG A 489 2.23 52.83 0.80
C ARG A 489 0.76 52.87 1.24
N GLN A 490 0.08 51.73 1.14
CA GLN A 490 -1.31 51.54 1.56
C GLN A 490 -1.45 50.23 2.33
N TRP A 491 -2.26 50.24 3.39
CA TRP A 491 -2.53 49.05 4.21
C TRP A 491 -3.56 48.13 3.55
N LEU A 492 -4.70 48.68 3.12
CA LEU A 492 -5.80 47.91 2.53
C LEU A 492 -5.75 47.91 0.99
N VAL A 493 -6.46 46.96 0.38
CA VAL A 493 -6.59 46.86 -1.09
C VAL A 493 -7.83 47.64 -1.55
N PRO A 494 -7.68 48.73 -2.33
CA PRO A 494 -8.82 49.43 -2.91
C PRO A 494 -9.43 48.61 -4.06
N VAL A 495 -10.72 48.31 -3.98
CA VAL A 495 -11.43 47.45 -4.96
C VAL A 495 -12.14 48.27 -6.05
N GLU A 496 -12.08 49.60 -5.97
CA GLU A 496 -12.77 50.50 -6.88
C GLU A 496 -12.41 50.25 -8.36
N TRP A 497 -11.14 50.05 -8.69
CA TRP A 497 -10.75 49.78 -10.08
C TRP A 497 -11.25 48.40 -10.58
N ALA A 498 -11.31 47.40 -9.68
CA ALA A 498 -11.78 46.06 -10.00
C ALA A 498 -13.27 46.08 -10.39
N SER A 499 -14.06 46.95 -9.73
CA SER A 499 -15.48 47.19 -10.09
C SER A 499 -15.67 47.82 -11.49
N ARG A 500 -14.65 48.55 -11.98
CA ARG A 500 -14.65 49.24 -13.28
C ARG A 500 -14.07 48.40 -14.42
N ASN A 501 -13.32 47.34 -14.10
CA ASN A 501 -12.69 46.50 -15.11
C ASN A 501 -13.71 45.53 -15.75
N SER A 502 -13.72 45.43 -17.08
CA SER A 502 -14.73 44.64 -17.80
C SER A 502 -14.66 43.14 -17.57
N PHE A 503 -13.50 42.59 -17.20
CA PHE A 503 -13.35 41.19 -16.82
C PHE A 503 -13.73 40.96 -15.36
N LEU A 504 -13.23 41.79 -14.44
CA LEU A 504 -13.48 41.62 -13.01
C LEU A 504 -14.95 41.92 -12.64
N LYS A 505 -15.62 42.82 -13.36
CA LYS A 505 -17.05 43.13 -13.17
C LYS A 505 -17.97 41.93 -13.44
N THR A 506 -17.56 41.00 -14.31
CA THR A 506 -18.34 39.78 -14.59
C THR A 506 -18.05 38.68 -13.58
N ARG A 507 -17.08 38.91 -12.69
CA ARG A 507 -16.70 38.02 -11.59
C ARG A 507 -17.16 38.61 -10.26
N ARG A 508 -17.53 37.76 -9.32
CA ARG A 508 -17.87 38.19 -7.97
C ARG A 508 -16.56 38.49 -7.24
N LEU A 509 -16.40 39.73 -6.82
CA LEU A 509 -15.21 40.17 -6.07
C LEU A 509 -15.36 39.78 -4.60
N PRO A 510 -14.26 39.43 -3.90
CA PRO A 510 -14.27 39.20 -2.46
C PRO A 510 -14.48 40.52 -1.71
N ASN A 511 -15.20 40.44 -0.59
CA ASN A 511 -15.78 41.59 0.08
C ASN A 511 -15.05 42.05 1.36
N TYR A 512 -14.51 41.13 2.16
CA TYR A 512 -13.89 41.43 3.45
C TYR A 512 -12.38 41.19 3.46
N ILE A 513 -11.97 39.99 3.05
CA ILE A 513 -10.58 39.54 3.10
C ILE A 513 -10.24 38.83 1.79
N SER A 514 -9.02 38.97 1.28
CA SER A 514 -8.61 38.31 0.03
C SER A 514 -7.09 38.17 -0.06
N SER A 515 -6.63 37.04 -0.59
CA SER A 515 -5.23 36.86 -1.01
C SER A 515 -5.00 37.25 -2.47
N LEU A 516 -6.07 37.31 -3.27
CA LEU A 516 -5.99 37.67 -4.68
C LEU A 516 -5.39 39.07 -4.90
N PRO A 517 -4.58 39.25 -5.96
CA PRO A 517 -3.90 40.50 -6.22
C PRO A 517 -4.85 41.47 -6.95
N LEU A 518 -5.83 42.00 -6.20
CA LEU A 518 -6.92 42.84 -6.70
C LEU A 518 -6.58 44.34 -6.73
N GLY A 519 -5.36 44.75 -6.40
CA GLY A 519 -4.99 46.15 -6.42
C GLY A 519 -4.66 46.67 -7.83
N PRO A 520 -4.68 48.00 -8.04
CA PRO A 520 -4.44 48.61 -9.35
C PRO A 520 -3.06 48.28 -9.94
N GLU A 521 -2.10 47.84 -9.13
CA GLU A 521 -0.79 47.35 -9.53
C GLU A 521 -0.82 46.10 -10.44
N THR A 522 -1.92 45.34 -10.44
CA THR A 522 -2.11 44.20 -11.35
C THR A 522 -2.79 44.56 -12.67
N SER A 523 -3.03 45.86 -12.89
CA SER A 523 -3.54 46.37 -14.15
C SER A 523 -2.44 46.79 -15.12
N ILE A 524 -2.75 46.73 -16.42
CA ILE A 524 -2.02 47.39 -17.49
C ILE A 524 -2.93 48.49 -18.02
N ARG A 525 -2.47 49.74 -17.99
CA ARG A 525 -3.22 50.87 -18.57
C ARG A 525 -2.79 51.07 -20.01
N ILE A 526 -3.75 51.02 -20.94
CA ILE A 526 -3.56 51.38 -22.34
C ILE A 526 -4.62 52.44 -22.67
N GLY A 527 -4.17 53.68 -22.88
CA GLY A 527 -5.07 54.85 -22.94
C GLY A 527 -5.88 55.01 -21.64
N ASN A 528 -7.18 55.29 -21.78
CA ASN A 528 -8.10 55.48 -20.65
C ASN A 528 -8.67 54.17 -20.06
N LYS A 529 -8.22 53.00 -20.52
CA LYS A 529 -8.72 51.69 -20.09
C LYS A 529 -7.65 50.92 -19.30
N ALA A 530 -8.09 50.25 -18.23
CA ALA A 530 -7.24 49.39 -17.40
C ALA A 530 -7.60 47.92 -17.63
N PHE A 531 -6.61 47.12 -18.01
CA PHE A 531 -6.73 45.69 -18.32
C PHE A 531 -6.06 44.83 -17.25
N VAL A 532 -6.54 43.62 -17.03
CA VAL A 532 -5.94 42.69 -16.06
C VAL A 532 -4.67 42.08 -16.67
N LYS A 533 -3.56 42.05 -15.93
CA LYS A 533 -2.34 41.36 -16.36
C LYS A 533 -2.63 39.86 -16.62
N PRO A 534 -2.04 39.25 -17.66
CA PRO A 534 -2.17 37.81 -17.89
C PRO A 534 -1.76 36.96 -16.68
N SER A 535 -0.78 37.40 -15.89
CA SER A 535 -0.37 36.69 -14.67
C SER A 535 -1.44 36.72 -13.59
N ALA A 536 -2.19 37.83 -13.47
CA ALA A 536 -3.32 37.93 -12.55
C ALA A 536 -4.52 37.09 -13.04
N LEU A 537 -4.75 36.99 -14.36
CA LEU A 537 -5.71 36.04 -14.93
C LEU A 537 -5.37 34.59 -14.58
N ALA A 538 -4.09 34.21 -14.68
CA ALA A 538 -3.61 32.88 -14.29
C ALA A 538 -3.75 32.62 -12.78
N VAL A 539 -3.44 33.60 -11.92
CA VAL A 539 -3.72 33.50 -10.47
C VAL A 539 -5.21 33.25 -10.22
N MET A 540 -6.10 33.93 -10.93
CA MET A 540 -7.55 33.74 -10.79
C MET A 540 -8.08 32.41 -11.39
N GLY A 541 -7.23 31.56 -11.95
CA GLY A 541 -7.62 30.25 -12.50
C GLY A 541 -8.09 30.30 -13.96
N TYR A 542 -7.62 31.28 -14.73
CA TYR A 542 -7.96 31.41 -16.14
C TYR A 542 -6.73 31.36 -17.03
N SER A 543 -6.90 30.84 -18.25
CA SER A 543 -5.86 30.73 -19.25
C SER A 543 -6.35 31.20 -20.62
N SER A 544 -5.41 31.66 -21.45
CA SER A 544 -5.68 32.10 -22.82
C SER A 544 -5.35 30.99 -23.82
N VAL A 545 -6.30 30.70 -24.70
CA VAL A 545 -6.12 29.80 -25.84
C VAL A 545 -6.41 30.52 -27.15
N VAL A 546 -5.67 30.16 -28.19
CA VAL A 546 -5.80 30.71 -29.55
C VAL A 546 -5.99 29.53 -30.50
N GLU A 547 -6.81 29.70 -31.52
CA GLU A 547 -6.99 28.68 -32.55
C GLU A 547 -5.74 28.62 -33.45
N SER A 548 -5.21 27.41 -33.69
CA SER A 548 -4.02 27.20 -34.51
C SER A 548 -4.31 27.54 -35.97
N ALA A 549 -3.60 28.53 -36.51
CA ALA A 549 -3.70 28.95 -37.91
C ALA A 549 -2.90 28.02 -38.84
N ASP A 550 -3.19 26.70 -38.85
CA ASP A 550 -2.51 25.78 -39.76
C ASP A 550 -3.11 25.86 -41.19
N GLY A 551 -2.60 26.84 -41.96
CA GLY A 551 -2.17 26.69 -43.35
C GLY A 551 -3.18 26.44 -44.49
N ARG A 552 -4.41 25.97 -44.27
CA ARG A 552 -5.39 25.82 -45.38
C ARG A 552 -6.80 26.22 -44.95
N HIS A 553 -7.29 27.28 -45.61
CA HIS A 553 -8.61 27.88 -45.50
C HIS A 553 -8.94 28.53 -44.15
N SER A 554 -8.43 29.75 -43.97
CA SER A 554 -9.02 30.78 -43.09
C SER A 554 -10.40 31.21 -43.62
N LEU A 555 -11.37 30.30 -43.67
CA LEU A 555 -12.80 30.67 -43.81
C LEU A 555 -13.39 31.17 -42.48
N PHE A 556 -12.61 31.13 -41.40
CA PHE A 556 -13.01 31.47 -40.04
C PHE A 556 -12.66 32.89 -39.56
N SER A 557 -12.07 33.76 -40.41
CA SER A 557 -11.90 35.20 -40.11
C SER A 557 -13.23 35.99 -40.00
N ARG A 558 -14.40 35.33 -40.06
CA ARG A 558 -15.71 35.95 -39.83
C ARG A 558 -16.36 35.49 -38.51
N LEU A 559 -15.66 35.60 -37.39
CA LEU A 559 -16.34 35.79 -36.11
C LEU A 559 -16.87 37.24 -36.09
N SER A 560 -18.06 37.43 -36.64
CA SER A 560 -18.83 38.66 -36.43
C SER A 560 -19.25 38.71 -34.96
N VAL A 561 -18.37 39.24 -34.11
CA VAL A 561 -18.83 39.79 -32.84
C VAL A 561 -19.78 40.93 -33.23
N SER A 562 -21.08 40.71 -33.10
CA SER A 562 -22.08 41.78 -33.25
C SER A 562 -21.87 42.77 -32.11
N VAL A 563 -20.90 43.66 -32.30
CA VAL A 563 -20.79 44.91 -31.56
C VAL A 563 -21.65 45.90 -32.34
N VAL A 564 -22.67 46.44 -31.69
CA VAL A 564 -23.51 47.52 -32.22
C VAL A 564 -22.61 48.58 -32.89
N PRO A 565 -22.79 48.88 -34.19
CA PRO A 565 -21.79 49.62 -34.93
C PRO A 565 -21.90 51.12 -34.65
N SER A 566 -20.87 51.72 -34.06
CA SER A 566 -20.55 53.12 -34.32
C SER A 566 -19.59 53.17 -35.50
N SER A 567 -19.97 53.93 -36.53
CA SER A 567 -19.33 54.03 -37.85
C SER A 567 -17.80 54.14 -37.82
N THR A 568 -17.11 53.15 -38.39
CA THR A 568 -15.94 53.36 -39.28
C THR A 568 -15.51 52.03 -39.89
N LYS A 569 -15.42 52.00 -41.22
CA LYS A 569 -15.02 50.84 -42.03
C LYS A 569 -13.50 50.67 -42.00
N HIS A 570 -12.98 49.92 -41.03
CA HIS A 570 -11.73 49.18 -41.17
C HIS A 570 -11.84 47.88 -40.36
N ALA A 571 -12.15 46.77 -41.04
CA ALA A 571 -12.10 45.45 -40.44
C ALA A 571 -10.62 45.04 -40.29
N VAL A 572 -10.02 45.41 -39.17
CA VAL A 572 -8.71 44.88 -38.78
C VAL A 572 -8.93 43.41 -38.37
N GLU A 573 -8.28 42.48 -39.07
CA GLU A 573 -8.18 41.07 -38.67
C GLU A 573 -7.45 40.99 -37.32
N ALA A 574 -8.21 41.08 -36.23
CA ALA A 574 -7.67 40.94 -34.89
C ALA A 574 -7.70 39.47 -34.46
N CYS A 575 -6.54 38.91 -34.11
CA CYS A 575 -6.44 37.59 -33.51
C CYS A 575 -7.30 37.52 -32.24
N VAL A 576 -8.31 36.64 -32.24
CA VAL A 576 -9.23 36.48 -31.10
C VAL A 576 -8.59 35.52 -30.11
N THR A 577 -8.24 36.03 -28.92
CA THR A 577 -7.76 35.17 -27.82
C THR A 577 -8.92 34.81 -26.91
N ILE A 578 -9.20 33.51 -26.78
CA ILE A 578 -10.30 33.00 -25.96
C ILE A 578 -9.78 32.76 -24.54
N ILE A 579 -10.54 33.20 -23.54
CA ILE A 579 -10.24 32.91 -22.12
C ILE A 579 -11.05 31.71 -21.67
N VAL A 580 -10.36 30.69 -21.16
CA VAL A 580 -10.95 29.46 -20.61
C VAL A 580 -10.53 29.28 -19.15
N SER A 581 -11.25 28.41 -18.43
CA SER A 581 -10.84 28.01 -17.07
C SER A 581 -9.59 27.13 -17.15
N SER A 582 -8.69 27.23 -16.16
CA SER A 582 -7.53 26.37 -16.03
C SER A 582 -7.92 24.88 -15.96
N TYR A 583 -9.06 24.55 -15.36
CA TYR A 583 -9.60 23.17 -15.33
C TYR A 583 -9.90 22.61 -16.71
N SER A 584 -10.36 23.46 -17.63
CA SER A 584 -10.66 23.05 -19.00
C SER A 584 -9.45 23.09 -19.93
N LEU A 585 -8.31 23.65 -19.49
CA LEU A 585 -7.17 23.89 -20.36
C LEU A 585 -6.64 22.60 -21.00
N VAL A 586 -6.34 21.57 -20.20
CA VAL A 586 -5.81 20.30 -20.73
C VAL A 586 -6.84 19.58 -21.62
N PRO A 587 -8.11 19.41 -21.21
CA PRO A 587 -9.14 18.86 -22.10
C PRO A 587 -9.33 19.62 -23.41
N VAL A 588 -9.22 20.96 -23.40
CA VAL A 588 -9.33 21.81 -24.59
C VAL A 588 -8.11 21.64 -25.50
N LEU A 589 -6.90 21.61 -24.92
CA LEU A 589 -5.66 21.36 -25.67
C LEU A 589 -5.63 19.95 -26.29
N TRP A 590 -6.26 18.98 -25.64
CA TRP A 590 -6.42 17.63 -26.20
C TRP A 590 -7.55 17.51 -27.22
N GLY A 591 -8.47 18.49 -27.27
CA GLY A 591 -9.65 18.46 -28.13
C GLY A 591 -10.76 17.54 -27.60
N TRP A 592 -10.69 17.12 -26.34
CA TRP A 592 -11.73 16.33 -25.66
C TRP A 592 -12.97 17.17 -25.34
N LEU A 593 -12.75 18.43 -24.95
CA LEU A 593 -13.81 19.38 -24.67
C LEU A 593 -13.67 20.59 -25.58
N ARG A 594 -14.80 21.08 -26.08
CA ARG A 594 -14.83 22.40 -26.72
C ARG A 594 -14.55 23.46 -25.65
N PRO A 595 -13.74 24.50 -25.97
CA PRO A 595 -13.55 25.59 -25.03
C PRO A 595 -14.90 26.20 -24.68
N ARG A 596 -15.22 26.26 -23.39
CA ARG A 596 -16.35 27.06 -22.89
C ARG A 596 -15.79 28.45 -22.61
N PRO A 597 -15.91 29.42 -23.54
CA PRO A 597 -15.30 30.72 -23.38
C PRO A 597 -15.95 31.45 -22.20
N VAL A 598 -15.13 31.94 -21.29
CA VAL A 598 -15.53 32.91 -20.28
C VAL A 598 -15.76 34.29 -20.92
N GLY A 599 -15.00 34.54 -21.98
CA GLY A 599 -15.05 35.70 -22.85
C GLY A 599 -13.87 35.65 -23.82
N ALA A 600 -13.71 36.68 -24.62
CA ALA A 600 -12.58 36.81 -25.53
C ALA A 600 -11.92 38.19 -25.43
N ILE A 601 -10.64 38.23 -25.74
CA ILE A 601 -9.88 39.47 -25.92
C ILE A 601 -9.86 39.76 -27.42
N VAL A 602 -10.52 40.86 -27.82
CA VAL A 602 -10.57 41.35 -29.20
C VAL A 602 -10.07 42.79 -29.22
N GLY A 603 -9.00 43.07 -29.97
CA GLY A 603 -8.43 44.43 -30.06
C GLY A 603 -8.05 45.01 -28.69
N ASN A 604 -7.41 44.20 -27.84
CA ASN A 604 -7.07 44.51 -26.44
C ASN A 604 -8.26 44.75 -25.49
N ALA A 605 -9.51 44.56 -25.93
CA ALA A 605 -10.69 44.68 -25.06
C ALA A 605 -11.25 43.30 -24.68
N PHE A 606 -11.54 43.10 -23.39
CA PHE A 606 -12.30 41.93 -22.95
C PHE A 606 -13.78 42.11 -23.28
N VAL A 607 -14.34 41.18 -24.04
CA VAL A 607 -15.75 41.14 -24.43
C VAL A 607 -16.39 39.90 -23.83
N HIS A 608 -17.44 40.11 -23.03
CA HIS A 608 -18.16 39.06 -22.30
C HIS A 608 -19.30 38.42 -23.11
N SER A 609 -19.47 38.77 -24.39
CA SER A 609 -20.63 38.32 -25.17
C SER A 609 -20.71 36.79 -25.20
N LYS A 610 -21.95 36.27 -25.26
CA LYS A 610 -22.22 34.87 -25.64
C LYS A 610 -21.66 34.68 -27.04
N ILE A 611 -20.38 34.37 -27.14
CA ILE A 611 -19.80 33.84 -28.37
C ILE A 611 -20.49 32.48 -28.51
N ALA A 612 -21.57 32.44 -29.28
CA ALA A 612 -22.11 31.19 -29.77
C ALA A 612 -20.95 30.54 -30.50
N ALA A 613 -20.37 29.50 -29.90
CA ALA A 613 -19.34 28.72 -30.57
C ALA A 613 -19.94 28.33 -31.93
N PRO A 614 -19.39 28.81 -33.06
CA PRO A 614 -20.00 28.55 -34.35
C PRO A 614 -20.12 27.04 -34.55
N ALA A 615 -21.25 26.62 -35.12
CA ALA A 615 -21.66 25.22 -35.20
C ALA A 615 -20.80 24.33 -36.13
N VAL A 616 -19.64 24.78 -36.61
CA VAL A 616 -18.91 24.12 -37.71
C VAL A 616 -17.40 24.22 -37.49
N GLY A 617 -16.75 23.08 -37.17
CA GLY A 617 -15.28 22.91 -37.21
C GLY A 617 -14.59 22.42 -35.92
N LYS A 618 -13.86 21.29 -35.99
CA LYS A 618 -12.90 20.85 -34.94
C LYS A 618 -11.62 21.70 -35.01
N GLY A 619 -11.67 22.95 -34.53
CA GLY A 619 -10.48 23.81 -34.41
C GLY A 619 -9.49 23.24 -33.38
N ILE A 620 -8.19 23.23 -33.70
CA ILE A 620 -7.12 22.85 -32.76
C ILE A 620 -6.73 24.10 -31.99
N PHE A 621 -6.83 24.06 -30.66
CA PHE A 621 -6.47 25.20 -29.80
C PHE A 621 -5.05 25.04 -29.26
N VAL A 622 -4.30 26.14 -29.22
CA VAL A 622 -2.95 26.22 -28.65
C VAL A 622 -2.96 27.19 -27.48
N TYR A 623 -2.26 26.84 -26.41
CA TYR A 623 -2.07 27.72 -25.27
C TYR A 623 -1.26 28.96 -25.67
N SER A 624 -1.84 30.14 -25.49
CA SER A 624 -1.19 31.43 -25.75
C SER A 624 -0.61 32.01 -24.47
N ARG A 625 0.66 32.42 -24.52
CA ARG A 625 1.39 33.04 -23.41
C ARG A 625 1.11 34.54 -23.25
N GLY A 626 0.26 35.13 -24.10
CA GLY A 626 -0.02 36.57 -24.09
C GLY A 626 1.12 37.45 -24.62
N SER A 627 2.02 36.91 -25.45
CA SER A 627 3.05 37.68 -26.17
C SER A 627 2.52 38.10 -27.53
N ASP A 628 2.64 39.39 -27.85
CA ASP A 628 2.40 39.92 -29.19
C ASP A 628 3.25 39.19 -30.24
N ASN A 629 2.61 39.02 -31.40
CA ASN A 629 3.03 38.51 -32.69
C ASN A 629 4.50 38.15 -32.92
N GLY A 630 4.71 36.96 -33.51
CA GLY A 630 5.73 36.77 -34.53
C GLY A 630 6.77 35.69 -34.25
N THR A 631 6.40 34.42 -34.45
CA THR A 631 7.38 33.41 -34.86
C THR A 631 6.80 32.59 -35.98
N LYS A 632 7.24 32.92 -37.22
CA LYS A 632 7.01 32.13 -38.43
C LYS A 632 7.56 30.72 -38.22
N THR A 633 6.70 29.72 -38.40
CA THR A 633 7.05 28.30 -38.43
C THR A 633 7.76 27.98 -39.74
N LEU A 634 9.00 27.48 -39.63
CA LEU A 634 9.78 26.90 -40.72
C LEU A 634 9.24 25.51 -41.10
N ASP A 635 9.11 25.34 -42.42
CA ASP A 635 9.28 24.12 -43.22
C ASP A 635 8.32 22.93 -43.05
N ALA A 636 7.26 22.99 -43.86
CA ALA A 636 6.51 21.83 -44.33
C ALA A 636 7.12 21.28 -45.63
N ARG A 637 8.13 20.41 -45.55
CA ARG A 637 8.55 19.56 -46.68
C ARG A 637 9.27 18.30 -46.22
N ALA A 638 8.53 17.40 -45.56
CA ALA A 638 8.90 16.00 -45.43
C ALA A 638 7.63 15.17 -45.19
N GLN A 639 6.92 14.81 -46.25
CA GLN A 639 5.93 13.74 -46.16
C GLN A 639 6.70 12.42 -46.06
N ALA A 640 6.86 11.91 -44.84
CA ALA A 640 7.29 10.53 -44.64
C ALA A 640 6.20 9.58 -45.18
N PRO A 641 6.57 8.44 -45.78
CA PRO A 641 5.62 7.48 -46.31
C PRO A 641 4.68 6.98 -45.19
N THR A 642 3.37 7.00 -45.45
CA THR A 642 2.27 6.68 -44.50
C THR A 642 2.47 5.36 -43.75
N ARG A 643 3.15 4.38 -44.35
CA ARG A 643 3.48 3.10 -43.70
C ARG A 643 4.46 3.25 -42.52
N GLN A 644 5.46 4.13 -42.61
CA GLN A 644 6.41 4.37 -41.51
C GLN A 644 5.75 5.12 -40.35
N VAL A 645 4.84 6.04 -40.65
CA VAL A 645 4.06 6.78 -39.65
C VAL A 645 3.15 5.82 -38.87
N ALA A 646 2.42 4.94 -39.57
CA ALA A 646 1.58 3.92 -38.95
C ALA A 646 2.37 2.95 -38.07
N ALA A 647 3.54 2.49 -38.52
CA ALA A 647 4.40 1.59 -37.75
C ALA A 647 4.91 2.22 -36.43
N ARG A 648 5.29 3.52 -36.46
CA ARG A 648 5.72 4.25 -35.26
C ARG A 648 4.60 4.49 -34.26
N ILE A 649 3.41 4.83 -34.76
CA ILE A 649 2.22 5.02 -33.92
C ILE A 649 1.81 3.68 -33.28
N GLY A 650 1.82 2.60 -34.06
CA GLY A 650 1.57 1.25 -33.56
C GLY A 650 2.56 0.85 -32.46
N SER A 651 3.86 1.08 -32.67
CA SER A 651 4.89 0.83 -31.64
C SER A 651 4.64 1.61 -30.36
N ASN A 652 4.34 2.91 -30.45
CA ASN A 652 4.13 3.74 -29.26
C ASN A 652 2.85 3.36 -28.48
N LEU A 653 1.77 3.02 -29.20
CA LEU A 653 0.53 2.54 -28.56
C LEU A 653 0.75 1.21 -27.85
N LEU A 654 1.53 0.31 -28.45
CA LEU A 654 1.83 -0.99 -27.88
C LEU A 654 2.75 -0.86 -26.65
N ALA A 655 3.77 0.00 -26.70
CA ALA A 655 4.60 0.34 -25.54
C ALA A 655 3.80 0.98 -24.40
N THR A 656 2.91 1.92 -24.71
CA THR A 656 1.99 2.51 -23.71
C THR A 656 1.03 1.45 -23.15
N GLY A 657 0.56 0.54 -24.01
CA GLY A 657 -0.27 -0.60 -23.66
C GLY A 657 0.41 -1.57 -22.71
N LEU A 658 1.69 -1.90 -22.90
CA LEU A 658 2.46 -2.76 -21.99
C LEU A 658 2.61 -2.15 -20.59
N ILE A 659 2.77 -0.83 -20.51
CA ILE A 659 2.92 -0.12 -19.24
C ILE A 659 1.57 -0.04 -18.52
N PHE A 660 0.50 0.20 -19.28
CA PHE A 660 -0.86 0.14 -18.74
C PHE A 660 -1.22 -1.28 -18.31
N LEU A 661 -0.82 -2.30 -19.07
CA LEU A 661 -0.99 -3.70 -18.74
C LEU A 661 -0.24 -4.04 -17.45
N SER A 662 0.99 -3.57 -17.24
CA SER A 662 1.73 -3.77 -15.98
C SER A 662 0.99 -3.19 -14.76
N ILE A 663 0.35 -2.02 -14.91
CA ILE A 663 -0.43 -1.39 -13.85
C ILE A 663 -1.78 -2.12 -13.66
N ALA A 664 -2.46 -2.49 -14.74
CA ALA A 664 -3.69 -3.26 -14.70
C ALA A 664 -3.46 -4.64 -14.08
N THR A 665 -2.35 -5.30 -14.41
CA THR A 665 -1.92 -6.57 -13.81
C THR A 665 -1.72 -6.40 -12.30
N LEU A 666 -1.09 -5.32 -11.84
CA LEU A 666 -0.99 -5.04 -10.39
C LEU A 666 -2.38 -4.92 -9.74
N PHE A 667 -3.31 -4.17 -10.33
CA PHE A 667 -4.66 -4.03 -9.79
C PHE A 667 -5.45 -5.35 -9.82
N LEU A 668 -5.36 -6.12 -10.90
CA LEU A 668 -6.00 -7.43 -11.03
C LEU A 668 -5.42 -8.43 -10.03
N MET A 669 -4.11 -8.41 -9.80
CA MET A 669 -3.43 -9.24 -8.81
C MET A 669 -3.82 -8.81 -7.39
N LEU A 670 -3.84 -7.51 -7.08
CA LEU A 670 -4.29 -7.00 -5.78
C LEU A 670 -5.74 -7.37 -5.47
N ASN A 671 -6.63 -7.23 -6.45
CA ASN A 671 -8.04 -7.54 -6.28
C ASN A 671 -8.31 -9.06 -6.21
N GLY A 672 -7.41 -9.88 -6.79
CA GLY A 672 -7.46 -11.34 -6.67
C GLY A 672 -6.84 -11.88 -5.38
N GLY A 673 -6.57 -11.03 -4.38
CA GLY A 673 -6.04 -11.41 -3.08
C GLY A 673 -4.66 -12.06 -3.12
N LEU A 674 -3.80 -11.69 -4.08
CA LEU A 674 -2.53 -12.38 -4.37
C LEU A 674 -1.55 -12.47 -3.19
N PHE A 675 -1.73 -11.68 -2.14
CA PHE A 675 -0.77 -11.56 -1.05
C PHE A 675 -1.23 -12.16 0.28
N THR A 676 -2.53 -12.43 0.40
CA THR A 676 -3.17 -13.11 1.53
C THR A 676 -4.24 -13.98 0.91
N ARG A 677 -3.87 -15.23 0.65
CA ARG A 677 -4.68 -16.11 -0.18
C ARG A 677 -4.91 -17.44 0.50
N HIS A 678 -6.18 -17.79 0.62
CA HIS A 678 -6.70 -19.04 1.14
C HIS A 678 -7.53 -19.68 0.04
N ASP A 679 -7.04 -20.78 -0.51
CA ASP A 679 -7.77 -21.58 -1.48
C ASP A 679 -7.73 -23.05 -1.06
N VAL A 680 -8.86 -23.72 -1.21
CA VAL A 680 -8.97 -25.18 -1.06
C VAL A 680 -8.68 -25.83 -2.41
N VAL A 681 -7.84 -26.86 -2.39
CA VAL A 681 -7.55 -27.70 -3.56
C VAL A 681 -8.06 -29.10 -3.29
N ASP A 682 -9.11 -29.48 -3.99
CA ASP A 682 -9.67 -30.82 -3.94
C ASP A 682 -8.86 -31.80 -4.81
N LEU A 683 -8.70 -33.03 -4.33
CA LEU A 683 -8.06 -34.13 -5.04
C LEU A 683 -9.07 -35.16 -5.53
N PRO A 684 -9.80 -34.89 -6.65
CA PRO A 684 -10.85 -35.79 -7.11
C PRO A 684 -10.29 -37.18 -7.43
N GLN A 685 -11.11 -38.21 -7.17
CA GLN A 685 -10.74 -39.63 -7.29
C GLN A 685 -10.80 -40.13 -8.74
N THR A 686 -10.06 -39.51 -9.66
CA THR A 686 -10.04 -39.91 -11.07
C THR A 686 -8.72 -40.58 -11.44
N ALA A 687 -8.73 -41.41 -12.49
CA ALA A 687 -7.52 -42.08 -12.99
C ALA A 687 -6.56 -41.13 -13.75
N SER A 688 -7.05 -39.96 -14.18
CA SER A 688 -6.23 -38.85 -14.67
C SER A 688 -5.68 -38.00 -13.51
N ALA A 689 -6.35 -38.05 -12.36
CA ALA A 689 -5.90 -37.46 -11.12
C ALA A 689 -4.98 -38.43 -10.38
N LEU A 690 -4.37 -37.86 -9.35
CA LEU A 690 -3.21 -38.31 -8.60
C LEU A 690 -3.43 -39.63 -7.83
N TRP A 691 -4.51 -40.38 -8.05
CA TRP A 691 -4.88 -41.56 -7.26
C TRP A 691 -4.37 -42.87 -7.87
N GLY A 692 -3.84 -43.75 -7.01
CA GLY A 692 -3.41 -45.10 -7.38
C GLY A 692 -3.71 -46.11 -6.28
N ALA A 693 -4.06 -47.33 -6.67
CA ALA A 693 -4.17 -48.43 -5.72
C ALA A 693 -2.76 -48.79 -5.19
N TYR A 694 -2.62 -48.86 -3.87
CA TYR A 694 -1.35 -49.22 -3.23
C TYR A 694 -1.44 -50.57 -2.53
N GLY A 695 -2.51 -50.80 -1.78
CA GLY A 695 -2.77 -52.08 -1.13
C GLY A 695 -4.23 -52.26 -0.70
N GLN A 696 -4.67 -53.52 -0.62
CA GLN A 696 -6.02 -53.89 -0.20
C GLN A 696 -5.95 -55.17 0.64
N SER A 697 -5.14 -55.16 1.70
CA SER A 697 -4.95 -56.36 2.52
C SER A 697 -5.12 -56.14 4.03
N CYS A 698 -4.91 -54.91 4.51
CA CYS A 698 -5.04 -54.57 5.92
C CYS A 698 -6.44 -54.85 6.49
N ARG A 699 -6.45 -55.46 7.67
CA ARG A 699 -7.64 -55.66 8.50
C ARG A 699 -7.50 -54.83 9.76
N LEU A 700 -8.57 -54.17 10.18
CA LEU A 700 -8.55 -53.21 11.29
C LEU A 700 -9.54 -53.60 12.39
N ARG A 701 -9.10 -53.52 13.65
CA ARG A 701 -9.88 -53.69 14.87
C ARG A 701 -9.82 -52.42 15.72
N ASP A 702 -10.54 -52.43 16.84
CA ASP A 702 -10.51 -51.36 17.84
C ASP A 702 -9.12 -51.12 18.44
N ASP A 703 -8.30 -52.18 18.57
CA ASP A 703 -6.94 -52.13 19.10
C ASP A 703 -5.85 -51.88 18.04
N GLY A 704 -6.21 -51.89 16.75
CA GLY A 704 -5.34 -51.51 15.64
C GLY A 704 -5.36 -52.47 14.45
N PHE A 705 -4.29 -52.45 13.64
CA PHE A 705 -4.17 -53.37 12.50
C PHE A 705 -4.01 -54.81 13.00
N VAL A 706 -4.76 -55.75 12.42
CA VAL A 706 -4.64 -57.18 12.74
C VAL A 706 -3.27 -57.67 12.29
N HIS A 707 -2.51 -58.26 13.21
CA HIS A 707 -1.15 -58.72 12.95
C HIS A 707 -1.09 -59.66 11.72
N GLY A 708 -0.22 -59.32 10.75
CA GLY A 708 -0.02 -60.09 9.52
C GLY A 708 -1.13 -59.94 8.46
N SER A 709 -2.12 -59.08 8.68
CA SER A 709 -3.16 -58.81 7.68
C SER A 709 -2.68 -57.88 6.56
N CYS A 710 -1.91 -56.84 6.91
CA CYS A 710 -1.32 -55.93 5.95
C CYS A 710 -0.19 -56.58 5.14
N SER A 711 -0.09 -56.21 3.87
CA SER A 711 0.98 -56.63 2.98
C SER A 711 2.31 -56.05 3.46
N THR A 712 3.42 -56.71 3.11
CA THR A 712 4.76 -56.21 3.42
C THR A 712 4.96 -54.81 2.86
N MET A 713 4.39 -54.51 1.69
CA MET A 713 4.45 -53.20 1.07
C MET A 713 3.79 -52.14 1.96
N GLU A 714 2.53 -52.36 2.36
CA GLU A 714 1.79 -51.46 3.25
C GLU A 714 2.51 -51.26 4.59
N TYR A 715 2.93 -52.35 5.24
CA TYR A 715 3.61 -52.29 6.53
C TYR A 715 4.93 -51.50 6.49
N THR A 716 5.65 -51.54 5.37
CA THR A 716 6.93 -50.82 5.21
C THR A 716 6.77 -49.33 4.90
N THR A 717 5.55 -48.82 4.73
CA THR A 717 5.26 -47.41 4.38
C THR A 717 5.88 -46.43 5.37
N THR A 718 5.83 -46.76 6.65
CA THR A 718 6.42 -45.98 7.76
C THR A 718 7.37 -46.86 8.57
N THR A 719 7.90 -46.34 9.68
CA THR A 719 8.53 -47.22 10.69
C THR A 719 7.50 -48.18 11.29
N PRO A 720 7.92 -49.38 11.74
CA PRO A 720 7.06 -50.34 12.43
C PRO A 720 6.23 -49.74 13.56
N ASP A 721 6.86 -48.93 14.43
CA ASP A 721 6.19 -48.35 15.59
C ASP A 721 5.14 -47.31 15.18
N ALA A 722 5.46 -46.47 14.18
CA ALA A 722 4.51 -45.51 13.64
C ALA A 722 3.34 -46.22 12.94
N TRP A 723 3.59 -47.32 12.21
CA TRP A 723 2.54 -48.08 11.52
C TRP A 723 1.54 -48.68 12.50
N ASN A 724 2.04 -49.27 13.60
CA ASN A 724 1.20 -49.83 14.65
C ASN A 724 0.35 -48.74 15.32
N GLU A 725 0.94 -47.57 15.60
CA GLU A 725 0.21 -46.45 16.19
C GLU A 725 -0.85 -45.86 15.25
N ILE A 726 -0.58 -45.76 13.95
CA ILE A 726 -1.56 -45.38 12.92
C ILE A 726 -2.76 -46.33 12.97
N GLY A 727 -2.52 -47.64 13.01
CA GLY A 727 -3.57 -48.65 13.15
C GLY A 727 -4.41 -48.43 14.40
N ARG A 728 -3.77 -48.26 15.56
CA ARG A 728 -4.44 -48.05 16.85
C ARG A 728 -5.32 -46.79 16.83
N LEU A 729 -4.80 -45.69 16.27
CA LEU A 729 -5.54 -44.42 16.14
C LEU A 729 -6.73 -44.55 15.20
N LEU A 730 -6.57 -45.22 14.05
CA LEU A 730 -7.67 -45.52 13.13
C LEU A 730 -8.77 -46.34 13.83
N GLY A 731 -8.41 -47.43 14.53
CA GLY A 731 -9.36 -48.26 15.26
C GLY A 731 -10.14 -47.49 16.32
N THR A 732 -9.44 -46.64 17.07
CA THR A 732 -10.02 -45.83 18.16
C THR A 732 -10.93 -44.72 17.62
N VAL A 733 -10.46 -43.91 16.66
CA VAL A 733 -11.19 -42.75 16.14
C VAL A 733 -12.39 -43.17 15.29
N MET A 734 -12.27 -44.25 14.52
CA MET A 734 -13.39 -44.80 13.74
C MET A 734 -14.42 -45.54 14.63
N SER A 735 -14.15 -45.65 15.94
CA SER A 735 -15.05 -46.30 16.92
C SER A 735 -15.44 -47.73 16.52
N ILE A 736 -14.46 -48.52 16.06
CA ILE A 736 -14.72 -49.90 15.63
C ILE A 736 -15.23 -50.72 16.83
N PRO A 737 -16.36 -51.42 16.72
CA PRO A 737 -16.87 -52.19 17.85
C PRO A 737 -15.96 -53.38 18.20
N THR A 738 -15.59 -53.50 19.46
CA THR A 738 -14.72 -54.56 20.03
C THR A 738 -15.19 -56.00 19.74
N SER A 739 -16.49 -56.19 19.50
CA SER A 739 -17.11 -57.49 19.27
C SER A 739 -17.35 -57.85 17.79
N THR A 740 -16.84 -57.05 16.84
CA THR A 740 -17.12 -57.23 15.41
C THR A 740 -15.97 -57.86 14.63
N ASN A 741 -16.30 -58.46 13.48
CA ASN A 741 -15.29 -58.90 12.52
C ASN A 741 -14.40 -57.72 12.13
N PRO A 742 -13.10 -57.94 11.89
CA PRO A 742 -12.20 -56.84 11.55
C PRO A 742 -12.62 -56.17 10.24
N TRP A 743 -12.62 -54.84 10.25
CA TRP A 743 -12.97 -54.01 9.11
C TRP A 743 -11.89 -54.10 8.02
N PHE A 744 -12.27 -53.81 6.79
CA PHE A 744 -11.44 -53.84 5.60
C PHE A 744 -10.82 -52.45 5.40
N VAL A 745 -9.51 -52.39 5.20
CA VAL A 745 -8.79 -51.14 4.91
C VAL A 745 -8.08 -51.27 3.57
N SER A 746 -8.39 -50.33 2.68
CA SER A 746 -7.64 -50.14 1.44
C SER A 746 -6.72 -48.94 1.58
N THR A 747 -5.48 -49.10 1.16
CA THR A 747 -4.48 -48.05 1.09
C THR A 747 -4.34 -47.56 -0.35
N CYS A 748 -4.41 -46.26 -0.51
CA CYS A 748 -4.37 -45.58 -1.80
C CYS A 748 -3.23 -44.57 -1.77
N THR A 749 -2.46 -44.48 -2.85
CA THR A 749 -1.50 -43.39 -3.01
C THR A 749 -2.15 -42.22 -3.72
N THR A 750 -1.93 -41.02 -3.22
CA THR A 750 -2.36 -39.76 -3.82
C THR A 750 -1.13 -38.88 -4.10
N GLY A 751 -0.76 -38.74 -5.38
CA GLY A 751 0.35 -37.92 -5.89
C GLY A 751 0.56 -38.11 -7.41
N PRO A 752 1.31 -37.23 -8.09
CA PRO A 752 1.44 -37.29 -9.55
C PRO A 752 2.29 -38.49 -10.00
N PRO A 753 1.90 -39.21 -11.07
CA PRO A 753 2.66 -40.34 -11.57
C PRO A 753 4.06 -39.87 -12.03
N GLY A 754 5.11 -40.42 -11.41
CA GLY A 754 6.51 -40.13 -11.76
C GLY A 754 7.18 -38.98 -10.99
N ILE A 755 6.48 -38.33 -10.05
CA ILE A 755 6.99 -37.15 -9.31
C ILE A 755 7.38 -37.54 -7.87
N SER A 756 8.05 -36.62 -7.17
CA SER A 756 8.69 -36.83 -5.87
C SER A 756 7.71 -37.04 -4.72
N TRP A 757 6.60 -36.29 -4.60
CA TRP A 757 5.73 -36.34 -3.41
C TRP A 757 4.53 -37.30 -3.53
N VAL A 758 4.15 -37.93 -2.41
CA VAL A 758 3.02 -38.87 -2.32
C VAL A 758 2.39 -38.82 -0.93
N PHE A 759 1.06 -38.86 -0.86
CA PHE A 759 0.31 -39.10 0.39
C PHE A 759 -0.30 -40.49 0.36
N VAL A 760 -0.59 -41.04 1.53
CA VAL A 760 -1.26 -42.34 1.68
C VAL A 760 -2.64 -42.12 2.28
N THR A 761 -3.67 -42.45 1.52
CA THR A 761 -5.06 -42.38 1.97
C THR A 761 -5.55 -43.77 2.37
N PHE A 762 -6.19 -43.88 3.52
CA PHE A 762 -6.86 -45.08 4.02
C PHE A 762 -8.37 -44.95 3.83
N LEU A 763 -8.95 -45.92 3.13
CA LEU A 763 -10.39 -46.07 3.01
C LEU A 763 -10.83 -47.26 3.88
N VAL A 764 -11.72 -47.01 4.83
CA VAL A 764 -12.13 -48.00 5.83
C VAL A 764 -13.58 -48.41 5.60
N SER A 765 -13.86 -49.72 5.59
CA SER A 765 -15.20 -50.26 5.38
C SER A 765 -15.45 -51.52 6.19
N ALA A 766 -16.62 -51.64 6.81
CA ALA A 766 -17.04 -52.82 7.55
C ALA A 766 -17.38 -54.02 6.65
N THR A 767 -17.66 -53.80 5.35
CA THR A 767 -18.25 -54.82 4.47
C THR A 767 -17.26 -55.46 3.50
N GLU A 768 -16.39 -54.67 2.88
CA GLU A 768 -15.45 -55.13 1.85
C GLU A 768 -14.33 -54.10 1.63
N PHE A 769 -13.26 -54.48 0.92
CA PHE A 769 -12.15 -53.57 0.60
C PHE A 769 -12.59 -52.46 -0.35
N PRO A 770 -12.55 -51.17 0.07
CA PRO A 770 -12.94 -50.08 -0.82
C PRO A 770 -11.99 -49.94 -2.03
N PRO A 771 -12.50 -49.75 -3.26
CA PRO A 771 -11.64 -49.39 -4.39
C PRO A 771 -11.11 -47.96 -4.21
N CYS A 772 -9.83 -47.74 -4.52
CA CYS A 772 -9.23 -46.40 -4.49
C CYS A 772 -9.81 -45.46 -5.56
N ILE A 773 -10.29 -46.03 -6.67
CA ILE A 773 -10.96 -45.32 -7.76
C ILE A 773 -12.25 -46.10 -8.05
N PRO A 774 -13.39 -45.68 -7.47
CA PRO A 774 -14.67 -46.30 -7.76
C PRO A 774 -15.02 -46.09 -9.25
N VAL A 775 -15.49 -47.14 -9.93
CA VAL A 775 -15.79 -47.12 -11.38
C VAL A 775 -17.28 -47.02 -11.70
N ASN A 776 -18.15 -47.16 -10.70
CA ASN A 776 -19.60 -47.24 -10.86
C ASN A 776 -20.32 -46.43 -9.76
N GLY A 777 -20.14 -45.11 -9.73
CA GLY A 777 -20.82 -44.23 -8.78
C GLY A 777 -20.24 -44.24 -7.36
N GLY A 778 -21.08 -43.95 -6.36
CA GLY A 778 -20.66 -43.82 -4.96
C GLY A 778 -20.36 -45.18 -4.30
N PHE A 779 -19.19 -45.31 -3.69
CA PHE A 779 -18.77 -46.45 -2.90
C PHE A 779 -18.85 -46.13 -1.40
N MET A 780 -19.56 -46.95 -0.63
CA MET A 780 -19.84 -46.68 0.78
C MET A 780 -18.65 -47.03 1.67
N VAL A 781 -18.19 -46.07 2.49
CA VAL A 781 -17.14 -46.24 3.49
C VAL A 781 -17.62 -45.85 4.88
N ASP A 782 -16.99 -46.43 5.90
CA ASP A 782 -17.26 -46.13 7.31
C ASP A 782 -16.28 -45.07 7.85
N GLY A 783 -15.25 -44.71 7.07
CA GLY A 783 -14.37 -43.58 7.33
C GLY A 783 -13.25 -43.45 6.31
N ILE A 784 -12.59 -42.29 6.32
CA ILE A 784 -11.45 -41.97 5.47
C ILE A 784 -10.35 -41.31 6.30
N ALA A 785 -9.09 -41.59 5.97
CA ALA A 785 -7.94 -40.93 6.58
C ALA A 785 -6.85 -40.64 5.55
N THR A 786 -6.08 -39.58 5.72
CA THR A 786 -4.89 -39.28 4.90
C THR A 786 -3.65 -39.18 5.80
N LEU A 787 -2.54 -39.69 5.30
CA LEU A 787 -1.24 -39.71 5.94
C LEU A 787 -0.22 -38.99 5.06
N GLY A 788 0.39 -37.98 5.67
CA GLY A 788 1.53 -37.25 5.15
C GLY A 788 2.67 -37.20 6.16
N THR A 789 3.63 -36.32 5.90
CA THR A 789 4.73 -35.95 6.77
C THR A 789 4.73 -34.43 6.91
N THR A 790 5.04 -33.93 8.10
CA THR A 790 5.15 -32.49 8.37
C THR A 790 6.46 -32.15 9.07
N ASN A 791 6.90 -30.90 8.92
CA ASN A 791 8.05 -30.28 9.59
C ASN A 791 7.57 -29.10 10.44
N ASP A 792 6.70 -29.37 11.41
CA ASP A 792 6.39 -28.39 12.46
C ASP A 792 7.70 -27.99 13.17
N ASP A 793 7.83 -26.72 13.57
CA ASP A 793 9.01 -26.19 14.27
C ASP A 793 9.33 -27.00 15.53
N ALA A 794 8.33 -27.64 16.14
CA ALA A 794 8.49 -28.56 17.27
C ALA A 794 9.17 -29.90 16.91
N PHE A 795 9.17 -30.30 15.63
CA PHE A 795 9.62 -31.60 15.14
C PHE A 795 10.58 -31.45 13.94
N ALA A 796 11.74 -30.82 14.17
CA ALA A 796 12.74 -30.54 13.12
C ALA A 796 13.25 -31.77 12.33
N THR A 797 13.11 -32.99 12.87
CA THR A 797 13.46 -34.24 12.19
C THR A 797 12.35 -34.80 11.30
N GLY A 798 11.21 -34.11 11.21
CA GLY A 798 9.99 -34.57 10.56
C GLY A 798 9.16 -35.50 11.44
N VAL A 799 7.85 -35.49 11.23
CA VAL A 799 6.85 -36.31 11.94
C VAL A 799 5.76 -36.72 10.95
N TYR A 800 5.14 -37.89 11.12
CA TYR A 800 4.00 -38.29 10.29
C TYR A 800 2.75 -37.54 10.73
N GLN A 801 1.96 -37.03 9.79
CA GLN A 801 0.69 -36.37 10.07
C GLN A 801 -0.46 -37.25 9.58
N LEU A 802 -1.34 -37.66 10.49
CA LEU A 802 -2.52 -38.48 10.21
C LEU A 802 -3.78 -37.65 10.43
N VAL A 803 -4.57 -37.44 9.38
CA VAL A 803 -5.83 -36.69 9.42
C VAL A 803 -6.99 -37.63 9.09
N MET A 804 -8.01 -37.68 9.92
CA MET A 804 -9.07 -38.69 9.90
C MET A 804 -10.45 -38.05 9.96
N LEU A 805 -11.37 -38.63 9.18
CA LEU A 805 -12.79 -38.29 9.18
C LEU A 805 -13.63 -39.57 9.23
N PRO A 806 -14.14 -39.95 10.42
CA PRO A 806 -15.10 -41.03 10.53
C PRO A 806 -16.43 -40.63 9.90
N ASP A 807 -17.19 -41.60 9.37
CA ASP A 807 -18.49 -41.35 8.73
C ASP A 807 -19.46 -40.60 9.66
N THR A 808 -19.48 -40.89 10.96
CA THR A 808 -20.30 -40.17 11.94
C THR A 808 -20.02 -38.66 12.00
N ALA A 809 -18.79 -38.24 11.68
CA ALA A 809 -18.37 -36.85 11.64
C ALA A 809 -18.60 -36.16 10.29
N MET A 810 -18.92 -36.91 9.22
CA MET A 810 -19.27 -36.36 7.89
C MET A 810 -20.62 -35.62 7.89
N SER A 811 -21.34 -35.57 9.01
CA SER A 811 -22.60 -34.80 9.13
C SER A 811 -22.40 -33.29 9.29
N LEU A 812 -21.18 -32.85 9.65
CA LEU A 812 -20.87 -31.45 9.95
C LEU A 812 -19.91 -30.85 8.91
N SER A 813 -20.47 -30.05 8.00
CA SER A 813 -19.72 -29.29 7.02
C SER A 813 -20.02 -27.79 7.07
N ALA A 814 -19.07 -26.97 6.61
CA ALA A 814 -19.18 -25.52 6.57
C ALA A 814 -18.65 -24.98 5.24
N SER A 815 -19.36 -24.02 4.66
CA SER A 815 -18.89 -23.32 3.46
C SER A 815 -17.68 -22.45 3.79
N LYS A 816 -16.64 -22.55 2.97
CA LYS A 816 -15.47 -21.70 2.99
C LYS A 816 -15.37 -20.95 1.67
N LEU A 817 -15.34 -19.63 1.75
CA LEU A 817 -15.11 -18.77 0.59
C LEU A 817 -13.60 -18.71 0.31
N ASN A 818 -13.19 -19.17 -0.86
CA ASN A 818 -11.84 -19.02 -1.36
C ASN A 818 -11.57 -17.58 -1.80
N THR A 819 -10.29 -17.26 -1.96
CA THR A 819 -9.87 -15.89 -2.28
C THR A 819 -10.18 -15.52 -3.73
N ASP A 820 -10.28 -16.49 -4.63
CA ASP A 820 -10.73 -16.28 -6.00
C ASP A 820 -12.25 -16.11 -6.15
N GLY A 821 -12.98 -16.15 -5.04
CA GLY A 821 -14.43 -16.02 -5.00
C GLY A 821 -15.20 -17.31 -5.23
N THR A 822 -14.52 -18.44 -5.44
CA THR A 822 -15.14 -19.77 -5.38
C THR A 822 -15.47 -20.12 -3.92
N SER A 823 -16.40 -21.06 -3.72
CA SER A 823 -16.75 -21.55 -2.38
C SER A 823 -16.69 -23.06 -2.37
N ASP A 824 -15.95 -23.60 -1.42
CA ASP A 824 -15.91 -25.04 -1.15
C ASP A 824 -16.62 -25.34 0.16
N VAL A 825 -17.08 -26.58 0.34
CA VAL A 825 -17.74 -27.01 1.57
C VAL A 825 -16.81 -27.98 2.28
N LEU A 826 -16.38 -27.62 3.49
CA LEU A 826 -15.37 -28.38 4.23
C LEU A 826 -15.98 -29.12 5.41
N PHE A 827 -15.54 -30.36 5.67
CA PHE A 827 -15.88 -31.03 6.92
C PHE A 827 -15.13 -30.38 8.10
N THR A 828 -15.85 -30.09 9.18
CA THR A 828 -15.29 -29.32 10.32
C THR A 828 -14.85 -30.21 11.48
N ASN A 829 -15.48 -31.37 11.64
CA ASN A 829 -15.22 -32.29 12.75
C ASN A 829 -14.15 -33.34 12.38
N ILE A 830 -12.95 -32.87 12.06
CA ILE A 830 -11.83 -33.71 11.63
C ILE A 830 -10.89 -33.95 12.82
N SER A 831 -10.40 -35.18 12.97
CA SER A 831 -9.37 -35.50 13.96
C SER A 831 -7.99 -35.56 13.30
N ALA A 832 -6.97 -34.96 13.91
CA ALA A 832 -5.62 -34.96 13.36
C ALA A 832 -4.56 -35.23 14.44
N PHE A 833 -3.50 -35.94 14.05
CA PHE A 833 -2.45 -36.42 14.94
C PHE A 833 -1.07 -36.32 14.29
N LEU A 834 -0.05 -35.99 15.10
CA LEU A 834 1.36 -36.11 14.75
C LEU A 834 1.92 -37.40 15.35
N ILE A 835 2.58 -38.24 14.56
CA ILE A 835 3.11 -39.54 14.96
C ILE A 835 4.62 -39.58 14.66
N ALA A 836 5.44 -39.66 15.71
CA ALA A 836 6.88 -39.74 15.58
C ALA A 836 7.32 -41.14 15.11
N GLY A 837 8.53 -41.25 14.55
CA GLY A 837 9.06 -42.54 14.07
C GLY A 837 9.19 -43.63 15.13
N ASN A 838 9.12 -43.29 16.42
CA ASN A 838 9.11 -44.23 17.55
C ASN A 838 7.69 -44.64 18.00
N GLY A 839 6.65 -44.23 17.27
CA GLY A 839 5.25 -44.54 17.59
C GLY A 839 4.60 -43.63 18.65
N SER A 840 5.29 -42.61 19.18
CA SER A 840 4.63 -41.61 20.03
C SER A 840 3.70 -40.71 19.22
N SER A 841 2.50 -40.42 19.72
CA SER A 841 1.50 -39.61 19.04
C SER A 841 1.04 -38.40 19.86
N TYR A 842 0.70 -37.31 19.17
CA TYR A 842 0.22 -36.06 19.73
C TYR A 842 -0.98 -35.56 18.92
N VAL A 843 -1.95 -34.89 19.56
CA VAL A 843 -3.06 -34.26 18.84
C VAL A 843 -2.53 -33.05 18.05
N ASP A 844 -2.90 -32.94 16.78
CA ASP A 844 -2.53 -31.84 15.89
C ASP A 844 -3.72 -30.88 15.68
N PRO A 845 -3.92 -29.86 16.52
CA PRO A 845 -5.00 -28.91 16.31
C PRO A 845 -4.75 -27.98 15.12
N LYS A 846 -3.49 -27.81 14.69
CA LYS A 846 -3.11 -26.87 13.62
C LYS A 846 -3.31 -27.46 12.24
N ARG A 847 -3.13 -28.78 12.10
CA ARG A 847 -3.24 -29.52 10.83
C ARG A 847 -2.29 -29.02 9.75
N ILE A 848 -1.22 -28.31 10.12
CA ILE A 848 -0.24 -27.77 9.18
C ILE A 848 0.65 -28.92 8.69
N ASN A 849 0.44 -29.30 7.44
CA ASN A 849 1.17 -30.35 6.75
C ASN A 849 2.52 -29.84 6.24
N THR A 850 2.55 -28.64 5.69
CA THR A 850 3.76 -28.06 5.13
C THR A 850 3.83 -26.58 5.48
N HIS A 851 4.98 -26.13 5.99
CA HIS A 851 5.33 -24.72 6.13
C HIS A 851 6.56 -24.44 5.27
N MET A 852 6.38 -23.67 4.20
CA MET A 852 7.45 -23.26 3.30
C MET A 852 7.71 -21.77 3.48
N GLN A 853 8.98 -21.41 3.70
CA GLN A 853 9.43 -20.02 3.67
C GLN A 853 10.37 -19.82 2.50
N SER A 854 10.04 -18.88 1.62
CA SER A 854 10.97 -18.46 0.57
C SER A 854 11.98 -17.44 1.10
N ALA A 855 13.18 -17.45 0.52
CA ALA A 855 14.18 -16.46 0.88
C ALA A 855 13.69 -15.04 0.57
N PRO A 856 13.81 -14.10 1.52
CA PRO A 856 13.35 -12.75 1.31
C PRO A 856 14.08 -12.10 0.13
N ILE A 857 13.32 -11.54 -0.82
CA ILE A 857 13.87 -10.62 -1.85
C ILE A 857 14.44 -9.36 -1.17
N SER A 858 13.87 -8.98 -0.01
CA SER A 858 14.31 -7.88 0.85
C SER A 858 14.00 -8.19 2.32
N SER A 859 14.75 -7.60 3.27
CA SER A 859 14.52 -7.77 4.71
C SER A 859 13.07 -7.42 5.07
N GLY A 860 12.23 -8.42 5.31
CA GLY A 860 10.79 -8.26 5.64
C GLY A 860 9.80 -8.79 4.61
N SER A 861 10.23 -9.28 3.44
CA SER A 861 9.35 -9.85 2.39
C SER A 861 9.43 -11.38 2.30
N THR A 862 9.28 -12.08 3.43
CA THR A 862 9.21 -13.55 3.45
C THR A 862 7.85 -13.99 2.92
N ILE A 863 7.84 -14.93 1.98
CA ILE A 863 6.61 -15.62 1.58
C ILE A 863 6.50 -16.84 2.46
N SER A 864 5.44 -16.90 3.27
CA SER A 864 5.09 -18.06 4.07
C SER A 864 3.91 -18.75 3.40
N THR A 865 4.12 -19.98 2.95
CA THR A 865 3.07 -20.85 2.43
C THR A 865 2.82 -21.95 3.45
N TYR A 866 1.57 -22.07 3.88
CA TYR A 866 1.09 -23.18 4.70
C TYR A 866 0.17 -24.06 3.87
N SER A 867 0.28 -25.37 4.03
CA SER A 867 -0.70 -26.32 3.54
C SER A 867 -1.34 -27.02 4.73
N VAL A 868 -2.67 -27.02 4.78
CA VAL A 868 -3.47 -27.64 5.83
C VAL A 868 -4.27 -28.78 5.23
N SER A 869 -4.05 -29.99 5.72
CA SER A 869 -4.73 -31.19 5.22
C SER A 869 -6.17 -31.27 5.76
N GLY A 870 -7.11 -31.67 4.91
CA GLY A 870 -8.51 -31.82 5.31
C GLY A 870 -9.34 -32.67 4.35
N PHE A 871 -10.66 -32.47 4.42
CA PHE A 871 -11.65 -33.15 3.59
C PHE A 871 -12.74 -32.18 3.15
N SER A 872 -13.12 -32.24 1.87
CA SER A 872 -14.22 -31.49 1.28
C SER A 872 -15.47 -32.36 1.13
N ASP A 873 -16.63 -31.77 1.42
CA ASP A 873 -17.96 -32.28 1.11
C ASP A 873 -18.31 -31.89 -0.33
N VAL A 874 -18.21 -32.86 -1.24
CA VAL A 874 -18.50 -32.62 -2.67
C VAL A 874 -19.90 -33.09 -3.06
N SER A 875 -20.77 -33.40 -2.08
CA SER A 875 -22.08 -34.00 -2.32
C SER A 875 -22.94 -33.22 -3.31
N ASP A 876 -22.88 -31.89 -3.26
CA ASP A 876 -23.68 -31.00 -4.11
C ASP A 876 -23.05 -30.76 -5.49
N ASN A 877 -21.77 -31.10 -5.68
CA ASN A 877 -20.99 -30.85 -6.91
C ASN A 877 -20.56 -32.14 -7.63
N ILE A 878 -21.12 -33.29 -7.26
CA ILE A 878 -20.79 -34.61 -7.83
C ILE A 878 -20.89 -34.59 -9.37
N ASP A 879 -21.89 -33.91 -9.93
CA ASP A 879 -22.11 -33.86 -11.38
C ASP A 879 -21.11 -32.98 -12.13
N GLU A 880 -20.46 -32.03 -11.45
CA GLU A 880 -19.49 -31.10 -12.05
C GLU A 880 -18.08 -31.69 -12.11
N ILE A 881 -17.78 -32.61 -11.20
CA ILE A 881 -16.46 -33.23 -11.12
C ILE A 881 -16.50 -34.49 -12.01
N ASP A 882 -15.74 -34.49 -13.11
CA ASP A 882 -15.71 -35.57 -14.11
C ASP A 882 -15.00 -36.85 -13.59
N SER A 883 -15.58 -37.51 -12.57
CA SER A 883 -15.07 -38.74 -11.97
C SER A 883 -15.96 -39.95 -12.28
N PRO A 884 -15.37 -41.12 -12.58
CA PRO A 884 -16.12 -42.37 -12.76
C PRO A 884 -16.79 -42.88 -11.47
N GLY A 885 -16.43 -42.34 -10.30
CA GLY A 885 -17.07 -42.66 -9.02
C GLY A 885 -16.49 -41.92 -7.82
N TRP A 886 -17.07 -42.13 -6.64
CA TRP A 886 -16.84 -41.33 -5.41
C TRP A 886 -16.83 -42.18 -4.16
N VAL A 887 -16.16 -41.72 -3.11
CA VAL A 887 -16.31 -42.31 -1.77
C VAL A 887 -17.42 -41.57 -1.01
N VAL A 888 -18.34 -42.33 -0.42
CA VAL A 888 -19.53 -41.82 0.26
C VAL A 888 -19.60 -42.39 1.68
N GLY A 889 -19.84 -41.55 2.67
CA GLY A 889 -20.06 -42.01 4.05
C GLY A 889 -21.29 -42.93 4.14
N ARG A 890 -21.14 -44.12 4.72
CA ARG A 890 -22.17 -45.16 4.72
C ARG A 890 -23.46 -44.72 5.41
N THR A 891 -23.35 -44.04 6.54
CA THR A 891 -24.46 -43.59 7.38
C THR A 891 -24.92 -42.20 6.96
N THR A 892 -23.97 -41.32 6.62
CA THR A 892 -24.29 -39.92 6.29
C THR A 892 -24.74 -39.72 4.86
N GLY A 893 -24.35 -40.60 3.94
CA GLY A 893 -24.61 -40.46 2.50
C GLY A 893 -23.85 -39.31 1.84
N ARG A 894 -22.86 -38.71 2.54
CA ARG A 894 -22.10 -37.55 2.06
C ARG A 894 -20.88 -38.00 1.26
N ALA A 895 -20.68 -37.41 0.09
CA ALA A 895 -19.50 -37.65 -0.73
C ALA A 895 -18.30 -36.86 -0.18
N VAL A 896 -17.15 -37.52 -0.07
CA VAL A 896 -15.96 -36.96 0.53
C VAL A 896 -14.75 -37.07 -0.40
N VAL A 897 -13.97 -35.99 -0.45
CA VAL A 897 -12.70 -35.92 -1.18
C VAL A 897 -11.61 -35.38 -0.25
N VAL A 898 -10.39 -35.89 -0.37
CA VAL A 898 -9.21 -35.35 0.32
C VAL A 898 -8.91 -33.96 -0.25
N ASN A 899 -8.67 -32.99 0.62
CA ASN A 899 -8.30 -31.64 0.19
C ASN A 899 -7.04 -31.15 0.90
N TYR A 900 -6.48 -30.08 0.35
CA TYR A 900 -5.51 -29.23 1.03
C TYR A 900 -5.96 -27.79 0.95
N GLU A 901 -6.01 -27.13 2.10
CA GLU A 901 -6.11 -25.69 2.13
C GLU A 901 -4.70 -25.09 2.04
N THR A 902 -4.43 -24.39 0.95
CA THR A 902 -3.20 -23.64 0.78
C THR A 902 -3.41 -22.20 1.27
N ILE A 903 -2.64 -21.81 2.27
CA ILE A 903 -2.62 -20.49 2.84
C ILE A 903 -1.31 -19.83 2.45
N LEU A 904 -1.37 -18.67 1.80
CA LEU A 904 -0.21 -17.86 1.47
C LEU A 904 -0.28 -16.53 2.19
N GLU A 905 0.79 -16.22 2.92
CA GLU A 905 1.02 -14.92 3.52
C GLU A 905 2.31 -14.34 2.98
N VAL A 906 2.20 -13.21 2.27
CA VAL A 906 3.36 -12.47 1.81
C VAL A 906 3.67 -11.36 2.81
N GLY A 907 4.77 -11.49 3.54
CA GLY A 907 5.26 -10.44 4.43
C GLY A 907 5.45 -9.11 3.70
N SER A 908 5.03 -8.01 4.32
CA SER A 908 5.20 -6.65 3.80
C SER A 908 4.58 -6.38 2.41
N TYR A 909 3.58 -7.15 1.97
CA TYR A 909 2.99 -6.97 0.62
C TYR A 909 2.37 -5.59 0.37
N ASN A 910 1.86 -4.95 1.43
CA ASN A 910 1.34 -3.59 1.38
C ASN A 910 2.43 -2.60 0.93
N VAL A 911 3.69 -2.85 1.29
CA VAL A 911 4.85 -2.05 0.84
C VAL A 911 5.08 -2.25 -0.65
N ILE A 912 5.14 -3.50 -1.09
CA ILE A 912 5.48 -3.87 -2.46
C ILE A 912 4.42 -3.32 -3.42
N SER A 913 3.14 -3.48 -3.08
CA SER A 913 2.02 -2.97 -3.85
C SER A 913 1.95 -1.44 -3.87
N ALA A 914 2.17 -0.76 -2.74
CA ALA A 914 2.21 0.70 -2.69
C ALA A 914 3.37 1.27 -3.50
N VAL A 915 4.57 0.70 -3.35
CA VAL A 915 5.76 1.11 -4.12
C VAL A 915 5.55 0.89 -5.61
N GLN A 916 5.06 -0.27 -6.02
CA GLN A 916 4.76 -0.55 -7.42
C GLN A 916 3.65 0.39 -7.96
N GLY A 917 2.60 0.63 -7.18
CA GLY A 917 1.54 1.59 -7.54
C GLY A 917 2.09 3.00 -7.76
N MET A 918 2.97 3.47 -6.88
CA MET A 918 3.66 4.77 -7.03
C MET A 918 4.59 4.80 -8.24
N LEU A 919 5.40 3.77 -8.45
CA LEU A 919 6.30 3.66 -9.61
C LEU A 919 5.51 3.62 -10.92
N GLY A 920 4.37 2.91 -10.96
CA GLY A 920 3.44 2.87 -12.08
C GLY A 920 2.81 4.22 -12.36
N LEU A 921 2.29 4.91 -11.34
CA LEU A 921 1.72 6.25 -11.48
C LEU A 921 2.76 7.29 -11.91
N LEU A 922 3.97 7.23 -11.37
CA LEU A 922 5.07 8.11 -11.76
C LEU A 922 5.51 7.84 -13.20
N SER A 923 5.57 6.56 -13.60
CA SER A 923 5.85 6.16 -14.98
C SER A 923 4.77 6.70 -15.92
N LEU A 924 3.48 6.55 -15.57
CA LEU A 924 2.36 7.13 -16.31
C LEU A 924 2.44 8.66 -16.41
N ALA A 925 2.80 9.34 -15.32
CA ALA A 925 2.94 10.80 -15.32
C ALA A 925 4.06 11.26 -16.27
N LEU A 926 5.19 10.55 -16.29
CA LEU A 926 6.31 10.80 -17.20
C LEU A 926 5.99 10.44 -18.66
N LEU A 927 5.14 9.44 -18.88
CA LEU A 927 4.65 9.01 -20.20
C LEU A 927 3.48 9.84 -20.70
N GLY A 928 2.80 10.60 -19.84
CA GLY A 928 1.61 11.35 -20.21
C GLY A 928 1.87 12.23 -21.42
N GLY A 929 2.98 12.98 -21.43
CA GLY A 929 3.42 13.80 -22.57
C GLY A 929 3.54 13.03 -23.89
N ASP A 930 3.97 11.77 -23.81
CA ASP A 930 4.24 10.91 -24.94
C ASP A 930 2.97 10.23 -25.47
N ALA A 931 2.16 9.66 -24.59
CA ALA A 931 0.86 9.11 -24.98
C ALA A 931 0.02 10.15 -25.73
N ILE A 932 0.05 11.40 -25.28
CA ILE A 932 -0.60 12.54 -25.94
C ILE A 932 -0.04 12.77 -27.35
N MET A 933 1.28 12.86 -27.48
CA MET A 933 1.93 13.10 -28.78
C MET A 933 1.67 11.95 -29.76
N THR A 934 1.58 10.72 -29.27
CA THR A 934 1.23 9.53 -30.06
C THR A 934 -0.21 9.54 -30.52
N LEU A 935 -1.17 9.89 -29.64
CA LEU A 935 -2.58 10.01 -29.98
C LEU A 935 -2.84 11.14 -30.98
N LYS A 936 -2.15 12.29 -30.83
CA LYS A 936 -2.15 13.35 -31.84
C LYS A 936 -1.50 12.91 -33.13
N GLY A 937 -0.50 12.03 -33.03
CA GLY A 937 0.11 11.38 -34.17
C GLY A 937 -0.88 10.53 -34.98
N LEU A 938 -1.63 9.68 -34.27
CA LEU A 938 -2.70 8.84 -34.82
C LEU A 938 -3.81 9.67 -35.44
N GLU A 939 -4.28 10.70 -34.74
CA GLU A 939 -5.29 11.63 -35.26
C GLU A 939 -4.82 12.29 -36.56
N GLY A 940 -3.58 12.79 -36.59
CA GLY A 940 -2.98 13.35 -37.80
C GLY A 940 -2.88 12.35 -38.94
N ALA A 941 -2.48 11.11 -38.66
CA ALA A 941 -2.35 10.05 -39.66
C ALA A 941 -3.69 9.63 -40.26
N LEU A 942 -4.71 9.44 -39.40
CA LEU A 942 -6.08 9.13 -39.81
C LEU A 942 -6.68 10.27 -40.66
N LEU A 943 -6.35 11.51 -40.34
CA LEU A 943 -6.79 12.70 -41.07
C LEU A 943 -5.90 13.08 -42.26
N ARG A 944 -4.88 12.25 -42.62
CA ARG A 944 -3.89 12.51 -43.68
C ARG A 944 -3.17 13.86 -43.57
N LYS A 945 -2.96 14.36 -42.34
CA LYS A 945 -2.19 15.57 -42.05
C LYS A 945 -0.70 15.23 -41.87
N PRO A 946 0.23 16.18 -42.12
CA PRO A 946 1.63 15.98 -41.76
C PRO A 946 1.74 15.77 -40.24
N VAL A 947 2.45 14.73 -39.83
CA VAL A 947 2.51 14.29 -38.44
C VAL A 947 3.95 14.28 -37.94
N LEU A 948 4.19 14.92 -36.80
CA LEU A 948 5.43 14.74 -36.06
C LEU A 948 5.32 13.42 -35.26
N THR A 949 5.78 12.32 -35.85
CA THR A 949 5.93 11.05 -35.13
C THR A 949 7.31 10.97 -34.49
N TYR A 950 7.37 10.67 -33.20
CA TYR A 950 8.59 10.23 -32.52
C TYR A 950 8.39 8.78 -32.10
N ASP A 951 9.47 8.01 -32.02
CA ASP A 951 9.41 6.62 -31.56
C ASP A 951 9.76 6.60 -30.06
N LEU A 952 8.76 6.28 -29.23
CA LEU A 952 8.85 6.24 -27.78
C LEU A 952 9.98 5.33 -27.31
N MET A 953 10.12 4.17 -27.95
CA MET A 953 11.09 3.14 -27.56
C MET A 953 12.52 3.61 -27.85
N SER A 954 12.73 4.28 -28.98
CA SER A 954 14.01 4.95 -29.27
C SER A 954 14.31 6.11 -28.31
N GLY A 955 13.26 6.73 -27.75
CA GLY A 955 13.37 7.82 -26.78
C GLY A 955 13.73 7.37 -25.37
N LEU A 956 13.47 6.10 -25.02
CA LEU A 956 13.73 5.56 -23.68
C LEU A 956 15.21 5.59 -23.31
N GLU A 957 16.12 5.35 -24.26
CA GLU A 957 17.58 5.44 -24.04
C GLU A 957 18.01 6.82 -23.49
N ARG A 958 17.33 7.88 -23.94
CA ARG A 958 17.59 9.26 -23.48
C ARG A 958 16.89 9.60 -22.18
N ARG A 959 15.92 8.78 -21.74
CA ARG A 959 15.07 9.01 -20.56
C ARG A 959 15.35 7.99 -19.48
N LYS A 960 16.60 7.97 -19.02
CA LYS A 960 17.12 7.02 -18.02
C LYS A 960 16.25 6.90 -16.77
N LEU A 961 15.68 8.00 -16.29
CA LEU A 961 14.77 7.99 -15.14
C LEU A 961 13.49 7.18 -15.43
N LEU A 962 12.86 7.40 -16.58
CA LEU A 962 11.67 6.62 -16.97
C LEU A 962 12.02 5.14 -17.15
N LEU A 963 13.16 4.85 -17.78
CA LEU A 963 13.61 3.47 -17.98
C LEU A 963 13.91 2.77 -16.64
N LEU A 964 14.56 3.46 -15.69
CA LEU A 964 14.78 2.97 -14.33
C LEU A 964 13.45 2.68 -13.61
N LEU A 965 12.48 3.60 -13.69
CA LEU A 965 11.17 3.43 -13.05
C LEU A 965 10.41 2.25 -13.65
N LEU A 966 10.45 2.05 -14.97
CA LEU A 966 9.84 0.91 -15.64
C LEU A 966 10.50 -0.43 -15.26
N THR A 967 11.83 -0.44 -15.12
CA THR A 967 12.56 -1.61 -14.61
C THR A 967 12.14 -1.91 -13.17
N MET A 968 12.15 -0.93 -12.28
CA MET A 968 11.77 -1.09 -10.87
C MET A 968 10.30 -1.51 -10.72
N ASN A 969 9.40 -0.99 -11.55
CA ASN A 969 7.98 -1.36 -11.56
C ASN A 969 7.75 -2.84 -11.94
N SER A 970 8.71 -3.46 -12.63
CA SER A 970 8.62 -4.87 -13.07
C SER A 970 9.30 -5.84 -12.09
N VAL A 971 10.04 -5.35 -11.08
CA VAL A 971 10.75 -6.21 -10.10
C VAL A 971 9.81 -7.10 -9.28
N PRO A 972 8.62 -6.63 -8.82
CA PRO A 972 7.69 -7.48 -8.07
C PRO A 972 7.21 -8.73 -8.83
N ALA A 973 7.39 -8.79 -10.14
CA ALA A 973 7.05 -9.98 -10.93
C ALA A 973 7.79 -11.24 -10.50
N LEU A 974 8.98 -11.11 -9.89
CA LEU A 974 9.73 -12.24 -9.34
C LEU A 974 8.97 -12.87 -8.17
N LEU A 975 8.36 -12.04 -7.32
CA LEU A 975 7.51 -12.48 -6.22
C LEU A 975 6.22 -13.13 -6.73
N TYR A 976 5.57 -12.51 -7.72
CA TYR A 976 4.32 -13.03 -8.30
C TYR A 976 4.48 -14.40 -8.95
N LEU A 977 5.68 -14.71 -9.41
CA LEU A 977 6.04 -16.01 -9.92
C LEU A 977 6.04 -17.06 -8.79
N ASP A 978 6.72 -16.79 -7.67
CA ASP A 978 6.74 -17.69 -6.51
C ASP A 978 5.33 -17.89 -5.93
N VAL A 979 4.52 -16.83 -5.90
CA VAL A 979 3.10 -16.90 -5.51
C VAL A 979 2.30 -17.83 -6.43
N ALA A 980 2.45 -17.70 -7.75
CA ALA A 980 1.73 -18.55 -8.70
C ALA A 980 2.08 -20.03 -8.57
N VAL A 981 3.31 -20.33 -8.17
CA VAL A 981 3.80 -21.69 -7.93
C VAL A 981 3.25 -22.26 -6.63
N ALA A 982 3.17 -21.44 -5.57
CA ALA A 982 2.52 -21.82 -4.32
C ALA A 982 1.07 -22.27 -4.53
N PHE A 983 0.37 -21.73 -5.54
CA PHE A 983 -1.01 -22.12 -5.89
C PHE A 983 -1.12 -23.10 -7.04
N TYR A 984 -0.07 -23.85 -7.35
CA TYR A 984 -0.10 -24.91 -8.35
C TYR A 984 -1.29 -25.86 -8.10
N GLY A 985 -2.10 -26.09 -9.13
CA GLY A 985 -3.34 -26.88 -9.05
C GLY A 985 -4.64 -26.07 -8.97
N THR A 986 -4.58 -24.78 -8.64
CA THR A 986 -5.78 -23.90 -8.69
C THR A 986 -6.06 -23.39 -10.10
N ALA A 987 -7.34 -23.13 -10.42
CA ALA A 987 -7.75 -22.62 -11.74
C ALA A 987 -7.14 -21.25 -12.10
N SER A 988 -6.77 -20.47 -11.09
CA SER A 988 -6.22 -19.12 -11.26
C SER A 988 -4.71 -19.08 -11.49
N ALA A 989 -3.98 -20.08 -10.99
CA ALA A 989 -2.53 -20.05 -10.93
C ALA A 989 -1.84 -20.00 -12.31
N PRO A 990 -2.32 -20.70 -13.36
CA PRO A 990 -1.77 -20.55 -14.72
C PRO A 990 -1.89 -19.11 -15.25
N ARG A 991 -3.00 -18.41 -14.93
CA ARG A 991 -3.22 -17.02 -15.35
C ARG A 991 -2.25 -16.08 -14.67
N ILE A 992 -2.06 -16.26 -13.37
CA ILE A 992 -1.09 -15.47 -12.57
C ILE A 992 0.31 -15.74 -13.10
N TRP A 993 0.70 -17.00 -13.28
CA TRP A 993 2.01 -17.39 -13.81
C TRP A 993 2.31 -16.75 -15.17
N PHE A 994 1.35 -16.78 -16.10
CA PHE A 994 1.50 -16.14 -17.40
C PHE A 994 1.69 -14.63 -17.28
N LEU A 995 0.88 -13.94 -16.48
CA LEU A 995 1.00 -12.50 -16.26
C LEU A 995 2.34 -12.12 -15.60
N SER A 996 2.79 -12.90 -14.62
CA SER A 996 4.10 -12.75 -13.97
C SER A 996 5.24 -12.93 -14.98
N SER A 997 5.13 -13.92 -15.86
CA SER A 997 6.12 -14.20 -16.91
C SER A 997 6.23 -13.07 -17.94
N VAL A 998 5.11 -12.46 -18.32
CA VAL A 998 5.09 -11.25 -19.15
C VAL A 998 5.79 -10.07 -18.45
N MET A 999 5.55 -9.87 -17.15
CA MET A 999 6.22 -8.82 -16.41
C MET A 999 7.73 -9.08 -16.22
N ILE A 1000 8.16 -10.33 -16.06
CA ILE A 1000 9.58 -10.71 -16.05
C ILE A 1000 10.23 -10.45 -17.42
N GLY A 1001 9.50 -10.72 -18.50
CA GLY A 1001 9.91 -10.35 -19.84
C GLY A 1001 10.19 -8.85 -19.97
N ASN A 1002 9.26 -8.02 -19.47
CA ASN A 1002 9.43 -6.56 -19.42
C ASN A 1002 10.63 -6.14 -18.55
N LEU A 1003 10.79 -6.76 -17.38
CA LEU A 1003 11.92 -6.52 -16.47
C LEU A 1003 13.26 -6.77 -17.17
N ALA A 1004 13.42 -7.94 -17.79
CA ALA A 1004 14.63 -8.31 -18.51
C ALA A 1004 14.90 -7.33 -19.66
N SER A 1005 13.88 -6.99 -20.45
CA SER A 1005 13.98 -6.04 -21.54
C SER A 1005 14.40 -4.63 -21.08
N TYR A 1006 13.76 -4.07 -20.06
CA TYR A 1006 14.10 -2.73 -19.57
C TYR A 1006 15.45 -2.69 -18.86
N ALA A 1007 15.81 -3.74 -18.12
CA ALA A 1007 17.13 -3.88 -17.50
C ALA A 1007 18.25 -3.94 -18.53
N THR A 1008 18.08 -4.72 -19.61
CA THR A 1008 19.06 -4.77 -20.71
C THR A 1008 19.19 -3.41 -21.41
N LEU A 1009 18.07 -2.73 -21.71
CA LEU A 1009 18.10 -1.39 -22.29
C LEU A 1009 18.78 -0.38 -21.37
N LEU A 1010 18.55 -0.46 -20.06
CA LEU A 1010 19.19 0.41 -19.07
C LEU A 1010 20.70 0.16 -19.03
N ALA A 1011 21.13 -1.10 -19.05
CA ALA A 1011 22.54 -1.47 -19.12
C ALA A 1011 23.20 -0.94 -20.41
N VAL A 1012 22.55 -1.09 -21.58
CA VAL A 1012 23.04 -0.53 -22.85
C VAL A 1012 23.16 1.00 -22.77
N ALA A 1013 22.14 1.69 -22.24
CA ALA A 1013 22.15 3.15 -22.09
C ALA A 1013 23.21 3.66 -21.08
N LEU A 1014 23.59 2.84 -20.09
CA LEU A 1014 24.68 3.12 -19.16
C LEU A 1014 26.05 2.84 -19.80
N LEU A 1015 26.19 1.75 -20.56
CA LEU A 1015 27.42 1.42 -21.30
C LEU A 1015 27.78 2.49 -22.34
N GLN A 1016 26.78 3.15 -22.95
CA GLN A 1016 26.98 4.29 -23.85
C GLN A 1016 27.69 5.49 -23.19
N TYR A 1017 27.78 5.55 -21.85
CA TYR A 1017 28.52 6.60 -21.13
C TYR A 1017 30.01 6.29 -20.95
N LEU A 1018 30.45 5.06 -21.21
CA LEU A 1018 31.86 4.75 -21.22
C LEU A 1018 32.52 5.42 -22.43
N PRO A 1019 33.66 6.11 -22.26
CA PRO A 1019 34.36 6.75 -23.36
C PRO A 1019 34.83 5.69 -24.37
N ALA A 1020 34.09 5.51 -25.45
CA ALA A 1020 34.42 4.57 -26.51
C ALA A 1020 35.34 5.23 -27.55
N HIS A 1021 36.51 4.64 -27.77
CA HIS A 1021 37.48 5.06 -28.80
C HIS A 1021 37.12 4.63 -30.24
N TYR A 1022 35.98 3.97 -30.44
CA TYR A 1022 35.57 3.41 -31.74
C TYR A 1022 34.45 4.25 -32.39
N SER A 1023 34.60 4.51 -33.70
CA SER A 1023 33.73 5.40 -34.49
C SER A 1023 32.51 4.73 -35.15
N SER A 1024 32.34 3.41 -34.97
CA SER A 1024 31.27 2.64 -35.61
C SER A 1024 30.14 2.30 -34.63
N VAL A 1025 28.94 2.80 -34.91
CA VAL A 1025 27.71 2.50 -34.14
C VAL A 1025 26.94 1.38 -34.82
N ILE A 1026 26.75 0.26 -34.12
CA ILE A 1026 25.90 -0.85 -34.57
C ILE A 1026 24.43 -0.41 -34.45
N PRO A 1027 23.60 -0.52 -35.50
CA PRO A 1027 22.19 -0.16 -35.41
C PRO A 1027 21.43 -1.17 -34.55
N PHE A 1028 20.54 -0.67 -33.68
CA PHE A 1028 19.75 -1.46 -32.73
C PHE A 1028 18.29 -0.99 -32.72
N SER A 1029 17.33 -1.94 -32.66
CA SER A 1029 15.89 -1.64 -32.62
C SER A 1029 15.31 -1.96 -31.23
N ALA A 1030 15.25 -0.96 -30.36
CA ALA A 1030 14.74 -1.12 -28.99
C ALA A 1030 13.30 -1.67 -28.93
N GLY A 1031 12.41 -1.22 -29.83
CA GLY A 1031 11.04 -1.72 -29.89
C GLY A 1031 10.97 -3.21 -30.22
N THR A 1032 11.65 -3.63 -31.29
CA THR A 1032 11.73 -5.04 -31.70
C THR A 1032 12.31 -5.91 -30.58
N PHE A 1033 13.36 -5.42 -29.91
CA PHE A 1033 13.96 -6.10 -28.78
C PHE A 1033 12.98 -6.32 -27.63
N VAL A 1034 12.30 -5.26 -27.15
CA VAL A 1034 11.37 -5.37 -26.02
C VAL A 1034 10.23 -6.34 -26.33
N TYR A 1035 9.66 -6.28 -27.54
CA TYR A 1035 8.53 -7.14 -27.91
C TYR A 1035 8.91 -8.61 -28.08
N LEU A 1036 9.96 -8.89 -28.87
CA LEU A 1036 10.42 -10.26 -29.07
C LEU A 1036 10.87 -10.88 -27.76
N ASN A 1037 11.59 -10.13 -26.93
CA ASN A 1037 12.08 -10.65 -25.67
C ASN A 1037 10.96 -10.93 -24.69
N THR A 1038 10.03 -9.98 -24.50
CA THR A 1038 8.90 -10.15 -23.56
C THR A 1038 8.04 -11.33 -23.95
N LEU A 1039 7.70 -11.46 -25.23
CA LEU A 1039 6.88 -12.57 -25.72
C LEU A 1039 7.60 -13.91 -25.62
N SER A 1040 8.89 -13.96 -26.00
CA SER A 1040 9.67 -15.20 -25.96
C SER A 1040 9.85 -15.70 -24.53
N ILE A 1041 10.15 -14.81 -23.59
CA ILE A 1041 10.25 -15.13 -22.16
C ILE A 1041 8.89 -15.62 -21.65
N ALA A 1042 7.80 -14.91 -21.95
CA ALA A 1042 6.47 -15.29 -21.47
C ALA A 1042 6.06 -16.70 -21.94
N LEU A 1043 6.30 -17.04 -23.21
CA LEU A 1043 5.99 -18.36 -23.75
C LEU A 1043 6.89 -19.45 -23.18
N LEU A 1044 8.22 -19.24 -23.14
CA LEU A 1044 9.17 -20.23 -22.63
C LEU A 1044 8.99 -20.49 -21.12
N MET A 1045 8.64 -19.46 -20.34
CA MET A 1045 8.33 -19.64 -18.92
C MET A 1045 6.98 -20.32 -18.71
N ASN A 1046 5.98 -20.03 -19.54
CA ASN A 1046 4.68 -20.69 -19.46
C ASN A 1046 4.80 -22.21 -19.66
N ASP A 1047 5.63 -22.65 -20.61
CA ASP A 1047 5.90 -24.07 -20.85
C ASP A 1047 6.64 -24.77 -19.69
N GLN A 1048 7.20 -24.01 -18.74
CA GLN A 1048 7.85 -24.55 -17.54
C GLN A 1048 6.95 -24.54 -16.30
N TYR A 1049 5.69 -24.10 -16.41
CA TYR A 1049 4.80 -23.98 -15.26
C TYR A 1049 4.68 -25.28 -14.47
N ASP A 1050 4.38 -26.40 -15.15
CA ASP A 1050 4.24 -27.70 -14.50
C ASP A 1050 5.57 -28.19 -13.89
N ASN A 1051 6.68 -28.04 -14.61
CA ASN A 1051 8.00 -28.44 -14.13
C ASN A 1051 8.41 -27.67 -12.86
N VAL A 1052 8.17 -26.36 -12.81
CA VAL A 1052 8.50 -25.52 -11.64
C VAL A 1052 7.51 -25.73 -10.50
N GLY A 1053 6.22 -25.88 -10.81
CA GLY A 1053 5.17 -26.29 -9.88
C GLY A 1053 5.59 -27.52 -9.09
N HIS A 1054 5.96 -28.59 -9.80
CA HIS A 1054 6.39 -29.83 -9.18
C HIS A 1054 7.71 -29.72 -8.41
N ALA A 1055 8.66 -28.92 -8.88
CA ALA A 1055 9.96 -28.74 -8.21
C ALA A 1055 9.86 -27.93 -6.90
N TYR A 1056 8.90 -27.01 -6.81
CA TYR A 1056 8.71 -26.15 -5.63
C TYR A 1056 8.29 -26.94 -4.39
N TYR A 1057 7.51 -28.00 -4.59
CA TYR A 1057 6.97 -28.83 -3.52
C TYR A 1057 7.92 -29.91 -2.98
N CYS A 1058 9.23 -29.93 -3.30
CA CYS A 1058 10.28 -30.57 -2.47
C CYS A 1058 11.67 -30.62 -3.14
N GLY A 1059 12.65 -29.93 -2.57
CA GLY A 1059 14.09 -30.07 -2.91
C GLY A 1059 14.89 -30.98 -1.96
N GLY A 1060 14.34 -31.32 -0.80
CA GLY A 1060 14.92 -32.21 0.22
C GLY A 1060 13.87 -32.58 1.26
N TRP A 1061 14.05 -33.69 1.99
CA TRP A 1061 13.10 -34.20 2.98
C TRP A 1061 13.81 -34.70 4.24
N THR A 1062 13.12 -34.60 5.37
CA THR A 1062 13.59 -35.02 6.70
C THR A 1062 13.07 -36.42 7.06
N LEU A 1063 11.81 -36.71 6.73
CA LEU A 1063 11.15 -38.00 6.97
C LEU A 1063 10.33 -38.44 5.74
N PRO A 1064 10.76 -39.48 4.99
CA PRO A 1064 10.03 -39.97 3.82
C PRO A 1064 9.00 -41.07 4.16
N LEU A 1065 8.04 -41.30 3.24
CA LEU A 1065 7.24 -42.52 3.17
C LEU A 1065 7.92 -43.52 2.22
N SER A 1066 7.90 -44.81 2.55
CA SER A 1066 8.45 -45.86 1.67
C SER A 1066 7.34 -46.45 0.80
N ILE A 1067 7.21 -45.96 -0.43
CA ILE A 1067 6.20 -46.45 -1.39
C ILE A 1067 6.89 -47.34 -2.41
N ASN A 1068 6.47 -48.60 -2.51
CA ASN A 1068 7.06 -49.62 -3.39
C ASN A 1068 8.58 -49.79 -3.16
N GLY A 1069 9.03 -49.72 -1.89
CA GLY A 1069 10.45 -49.83 -1.52
C GLY A 1069 11.30 -48.61 -1.89
N SER A 1070 10.69 -47.54 -2.40
CA SER A 1070 11.35 -46.27 -2.69
C SER A 1070 10.91 -45.20 -1.70
N SER A 1071 11.87 -44.50 -1.09
CA SER A 1071 11.57 -43.34 -0.27
C SER A 1071 11.01 -42.19 -1.12
N ARG A 1072 9.82 -41.72 -0.79
CA ARG A 1072 9.13 -40.60 -1.43
C ARG A 1072 8.82 -39.53 -0.37
N PRO A 1073 9.06 -38.22 -0.62
CA PRO A 1073 8.54 -37.17 0.24
C PRO A 1073 7.01 -37.20 0.33
N ALA A 1074 6.46 -36.71 1.45
CA ALA A 1074 5.03 -36.79 1.73
C ALA A 1074 4.48 -35.56 2.45
N GLY A 1075 5.03 -34.36 2.17
CA GLY A 1075 4.61 -33.09 2.79
C GLY A 1075 5.73 -32.39 3.57
N ALA A 1076 6.64 -33.14 4.21
CA ALA A 1076 7.75 -32.60 4.98
C ALA A 1076 8.94 -32.23 4.08
N CYS A 1077 8.84 -31.11 3.36
CA CYS A 1077 9.98 -30.56 2.64
C CYS A 1077 10.93 -29.87 3.62
N ALA A 1078 12.24 -30.11 3.46
CA ALA A 1078 13.27 -29.57 4.34
C ALA A 1078 13.13 -28.05 4.44
N THR A 1079 13.20 -27.52 5.66
CA THR A 1079 13.10 -26.08 6.01
C THR A 1079 14.21 -25.21 5.43
N SER A 1080 15.09 -25.77 4.58
CA SER A 1080 16.05 -24.96 3.84
C SER A 1080 15.31 -24.01 2.91
N LEU A 1081 15.59 -22.71 3.05
CA LEU A 1081 15.09 -21.64 2.19
C LEU A 1081 15.02 -22.09 0.73
N LEU A 1082 13.81 -22.20 0.20
CA LEU A 1082 13.59 -22.59 -1.19
C LEU A 1082 14.39 -21.65 -2.10
N ARG A 1083 15.13 -22.21 -3.05
CA ARG A 1083 15.74 -21.41 -4.12
C ARG A 1083 14.61 -20.73 -4.88
N SER A 1084 14.69 -19.41 -5.05
CA SER A 1084 13.70 -18.64 -5.82
C SER A 1084 13.45 -19.30 -7.17
N SER A 1085 12.19 -19.36 -7.64
CA SER A 1085 11.85 -19.97 -8.95
C SER A 1085 12.62 -19.34 -10.11
N VAL A 1086 13.07 -18.08 -9.94
CA VAL A 1086 13.95 -17.34 -10.85
C VAL A 1086 15.26 -18.07 -11.13
N ALA A 1087 15.84 -18.75 -10.15
CA ALA A 1087 17.11 -19.47 -10.33
C ALA A 1087 16.97 -20.66 -11.28
N HIS A 1088 15.83 -21.37 -11.20
CA HIS A 1088 15.49 -22.45 -12.14
C HIS A 1088 15.16 -21.94 -13.54
N LEU A 1089 14.63 -20.72 -13.63
CA LEU A 1089 14.17 -20.10 -14.88
C LEU A 1089 15.22 -19.16 -15.51
N PHE A 1090 16.39 -19.03 -14.90
CA PHE A 1090 17.44 -18.13 -15.39
C PHE A 1090 17.84 -18.44 -16.86
N PRO A 1091 18.01 -19.70 -17.29
CA PRO A 1091 18.23 -20.03 -18.71
C PRO A 1091 17.11 -19.51 -19.63
N GLN A 1092 15.86 -19.64 -19.20
CA GLN A 1092 14.63 -19.26 -19.90
C GLN A 1092 14.45 -17.74 -19.95
N ILE A 1093 15.23 -16.97 -19.20
CA ILE A 1093 15.29 -15.50 -19.28
C ILE A 1093 16.49 -15.08 -20.14
N VAL A 1094 17.68 -15.63 -19.89
CA VAL A 1094 18.93 -15.18 -20.53
C VAL A 1094 19.00 -15.55 -22.01
N TYR A 1095 18.68 -16.79 -22.38
CA TYR A 1095 18.75 -17.23 -23.78
C TYR A 1095 17.83 -16.43 -24.71
N PRO A 1096 16.52 -16.26 -24.44
CA PRO A 1096 15.66 -15.44 -25.28
C PRO A 1096 16.06 -13.95 -25.25
N THR A 1097 16.62 -13.44 -24.15
CA THR A 1097 17.14 -12.06 -24.11
C THR A 1097 18.31 -11.88 -25.07
N ALA A 1098 19.30 -12.78 -25.04
CA ALA A 1098 20.44 -12.73 -25.96
C ALA A 1098 19.99 -12.90 -27.42
N LEU A 1099 19.10 -13.86 -27.70
CA LEU A 1099 18.59 -14.11 -29.04
C LEU A 1099 17.78 -12.93 -29.57
N SER A 1100 16.90 -12.35 -28.75
CA SER A 1100 16.11 -11.16 -29.10
C SER A 1100 16.99 -9.94 -29.32
N PHE A 1101 18.08 -9.81 -28.56
CA PHE A 1101 19.06 -8.74 -28.75
C PHE A 1101 19.75 -8.86 -30.12
N ILE A 1102 20.26 -10.05 -30.47
CA ILE A 1102 20.86 -10.32 -31.78
C ILE A 1102 19.84 -10.12 -32.91
N ALA A 1103 18.62 -10.64 -32.75
CA ALA A 1103 17.54 -10.49 -33.73
C ALA A 1103 17.17 -9.02 -33.95
N SER A 1104 17.17 -8.19 -32.90
CA SER A 1104 16.88 -6.76 -33.01
C SER A 1104 17.97 -5.98 -33.76
N ILE A 1105 19.24 -6.39 -33.62
CA ILE A 1105 20.35 -5.85 -34.40
C ILE A 1105 20.24 -6.28 -35.86
N ALA A 1106 20.00 -7.57 -36.11
CA ALA A 1106 19.81 -8.09 -37.46
C ALA A 1106 18.63 -7.43 -38.18
N PHE A 1107 17.52 -7.20 -37.45
CA PHE A 1107 16.35 -6.48 -37.95
C PHE A 1107 16.66 -5.01 -38.25
N ALA A 1108 17.40 -4.32 -37.36
CA ALA A 1108 17.81 -2.93 -37.61
C ALA A 1108 18.77 -2.83 -38.82
N MET A 1109 19.68 -3.78 -38.98
CA MET A 1109 20.55 -3.89 -40.15
C MET A 1109 19.74 -4.15 -41.41
N SER A 1110 18.79 -5.09 -41.41
CA SER A 1110 17.98 -5.42 -42.58
C SER A 1110 17.10 -4.24 -43.01
N GLN A 1111 16.50 -3.51 -42.06
CA GLN A 1111 15.76 -2.27 -42.34
C GLN A 1111 16.65 -1.22 -43.01
N ARG A 1112 17.90 -1.08 -42.56
CA ARG A 1112 18.88 -0.15 -43.14
C ARG A 1112 19.29 -0.57 -44.54
N TYR A 1113 19.52 -1.86 -44.79
CA TYR A 1113 19.80 -2.41 -46.13
C TYR A 1113 18.61 -2.24 -47.08
N PHE A 1114 17.39 -2.49 -46.61
CA PHE A 1114 16.18 -2.34 -47.41
C PHE A 1114 15.92 -0.88 -47.75
N TYR A 1115 16.15 0.04 -46.80
CA TYR A 1115 16.07 1.48 -47.05
C TYR A 1115 17.15 1.94 -48.03
N LEU A 1116 18.39 1.47 -47.89
CA LEU A 1116 19.47 1.76 -48.82
C LEU A 1116 19.12 1.26 -50.23
N GLY A 1117 18.53 0.06 -50.34
CA GLY A 1117 18.05 -0.52 -51.60
C GLY A 1117 16.88 0.25 -52.21
N GLN A 1118 15.94 0.75 -51.41
CA GLN A 1118 14.87 1.64 -51.88
C GLN A 1118 15.41 2.99 -52.34
N VAL A 1119 16.34 3.59 -51.58
CA VAL A 1119 17.00 4.85 -51.97
C VAL A 1119 17.77 4.66 -53.26
N LEU A 1120 18.53 3.58 -53.41
CA LEU A 1120 19.22 3.21 -54.65
C LEU A 1120 18.23 3.02 -55.80
N ARG A 1121 17.12 2.29 -55.61
CA ARG A 1121 16.07 2.17 -56.64
C ARG A 1121 15.46 3.51 -57.02
N THR A 1122 15.14 4.38 -56.06
CA THR A 1122 14.60 5.71 -56.36
C THR A 1122 15.64 6.62 -57.00
N CYS A 1123 16.92 6.54 -56.63
CA CYS A 1123 17.99 7.28 -57.30
C CYS A 1123 18.19 6.77 -58.73
N VAL A 1124 18.23 5.46 -58.95
CA VAL A 1124 18.35 4.83 -60.27
C VAL A 1124 17.13 5.14 -61.13
N GLN A 1125 15.91 5.05 -60.59
CA GLN A 1125 14.68 5.40 -61.29
C GLN A 1125 14.62 6.89 -61.63
N LYS A 1126 15.04 7.78 -60.72
CA LYS A 1126 15.09 9.22 -60.98
C LYS A 1126 16.19 9.59 -61.97
N HIS A 1127 17.29 8.83 -61.99
CA HIS A 1127 18.32 8.97 -63.03
C HIS A 1127 17.82 8.45 -64.39
N LEU A 1128 17.11 7.33 -64.43
CA LEU A 1128 16.47 6.79 -65.64
C LEU A 1128 15.38 7.73 -66.17
N GLU A 1129 14.54 8.30 -65.30
CA GLU A 1129 13.55 9.33 -65.67
C GLU A 1129 14.22 10.58 -66.22
N ASN A 1130 15.33 11.03 -65.63
CA ASN A 1130 16.11 12.15 -66.17
C ASN A 1130 16.78 11.81 -67.52
N ILE A 1131 17.22 10.56 -67.74
CA ILE A 1131 17.78 10.11 -69.02
C ILE A 1131 16.68 10.06 -70.09
N VAL A 1132 15.51 9.50 -69.77
CA VAL A 1132 14.34 9.48 -70.68
C VAL A 1132 13.87 10.90 -71.01
N PHE A 1133 13.91 11.82 -70.04
CA PHE A 1133 13.57 13.24 -70.27
C PHE A 1133 14.61 13.96 -71.15
N VAL A 1134 15.87 13.51 -71.16
CA VAL A 1134 16.92 14.04 -72.05
C VAL A 1134 16.79 13.45 -73.45
N VAL A 1135 16.43 12.16 -73.58
CA VAL A 1135 16.19 11.49 -74.88
C VAL A 1135 14.93 12.05 -75.57
N ASP A 1136 13.82 12.26 -74.85
CA ASP A 1136 12.60 12.89 -75.40
C ASP A 1136 12.79 14.36 -75.80
N ARG A 1137 13.88 14.99 -75.34
CA ARG A 1137 14.29 16.35 -75.73
C ARG A 1137 15.22 16.37 -76.94
N ILE A 1138 15.92 15.27 -77.22
CA ILE A 1138 16.77 15.10 -78.40
C ILE A 1138 15.89 14.77 -79.62
N ASP A 1139 14.84 13.95 -79.46
CA ASP A 1139 13.90 13.62 -80.55
C ASP A 1139 12.96 14.78 -80.96
N ARG A 1140 13.00 15.93 -80.26
CA ARG A 1140 12.27 17.16 -80.66
C ARG A 1140 13.17 18.23 -81.26
N VAL A 1141 14.43 17.90 -81.51
CA VAL A 1141 15.39 18.73 -82.22
C VAL A 1141 15.91 17.92 -83.40
N ASP A 1142 15.01 17.61 -84.33
CA ASP A 1142 15.26 17.49 -85.79
C ASP A 1142 13.93 17.48 -86.54
#